data_AF-A0A2T4IGD3-F1
#
_entry.id   AF-A0A2T4IGD3-F1
#
_cell.length_a   1.000
_cell.length_b   1.000
_cell.length_c   1.000
_cell.angle_alpha   90.00
_cell.angle_beta   90.00
_cell.angle_gamma   90.00
#
_symmetry.space_group_name_H-M   'P 1'
#
loop_
_entity.id
_entity.type
_entity.pdbx_description
1 polymer ?
#
loop_
_entity_poly.entity_id
_entity_poly.type
_entity_poly.pdbx_seq_one_letter_code
_entity_poly.pdbx_strand_id
1 'polypeptide(L)'
;MKTDEGRRTGRHQTRIARTAYGWLALLVALPFILIGAYYALAGFGMAPFPGTARGPMAVLGWTGVAFLASGLLLAAHALRGLWAGRQAARLRSRYADQPWLADYPWDTSGVTDDAGRRLVEALAGTLAMGALLVPFNWWAFFSDEGVLTVRLITAFFDVMLVLAAGTCLYGLARYLKYGNARLSFAQFPFLPGRPLRVGLAPNRCARLRLTLRYVTEQFVSTGSGSTRQTTHKATALVVREWTMAPDLRAAQAEIEFEIPAEPGRYTRLTAAPDVHYWELVVEASEPGIDFHAAFALPVYRCDAAQVSAPLRRGAVPRARFLAPYAFELGLPVALLVGLGALWWVAPQPVEQAAEALRGQVRGLHVQHLLTPTKVIDRDAMALQVQADGVVWALGKYALVRIEGDELRTVLDPQIYRARFEGRADAMSTFLVGDGDELWLGTWYGELLYHRAGQWVRLSAREAPLGRRIEALLIHAGELLVGGGDGLWRYRTDGGLTQVAELGTSQVSALVDDGAGGVFAAGKDGVWRLRDGRWQRWWQGEQARGGIGALHRTEDGGLLLGSNVGLLVLDETGRLLRHELQGERVRAIARVADRVWVAGWDGGLYAWEQGRWLVLDERGGLPRNTLSAIAGDGAGTLWIAVYGAGLSRASAAALLAAMR
;
A
#
# COMPACT_ATOMS: atom_id res chain seq x y z
N MET A 1 -35.61 51.16 25.18
CA MET A 1 -35.72 49.69 25.33
C MET A 1 -34.34 49.12 25.06
N LYS A 2 -33.61 48.72 26.10
CA LYS A 2 -32.21 48.26 26.02
C LYS A 2 -32.20 46.88 25.35
N THR A 3 -31.72 46.81 24.11
CA THR A 3 -31.37 45.53 23.47
C THR A 3 -30.03 45.08 24.04
N ASP A 4 -30.06 43.91 24.67
CA ASP A 4 -28.94 43.24 25.33
C ASP A 4 -27.90 42.82 24.27
N GLU A 5 -26.94 43.71 23.96
CA GLU A 5 -25.77 43.42 23.11
C GLU A 5 -24.83 42.46 23.85
N GLY A 6 -25.15 41.17 23.83
CA GLY A 6 -24.36 40.12 24.44
C GLY A 6 -22.97 39.99 23.81
N ARG A 7 -21.98 40.67 24.39
CA ARG A 7 -20.55 40.43 24.17
C ARG A 7 -20.22 38.99 24.58
N ARG A 8 -20.05 38.09 23.61
CA ARG A 8 -19.53 36.73 23.83
C ARG A 8 -18.18 36.57 23.17
N THR A 9 -17.14 36.38 23.96
CA THR A 9 -15.81 35.93 23.49
C THR A 9 -15.86 34.41 23.25
N GLY A 10 -16.40 33.99 22.11
CA GLY A 10 -16.31 32.60 21.64
C GLY A 10 -14.90 32.26 21.13
N ARG A 11 -14.59 30.96 20.96
CA ARG A 11 -13.34 30.48 20.33
C ARG A 11 -13.19 31.12 18.96
N HIS A 12 -12.28 32.08 18.87
CA HIS A 12 -12.06 32.92 17.70
C HIS A 12 -10.72 32.58 17.07
N GLN A 13 -10.69 32.20 15.79
CA GLN A 13 -9.43 32.02 15.06
C GLN A 13 -8.98 33.37 14.53
N THR A 14 -7.84 33.87 15.04
CA THR A 14 -7.23 35.10 14.56
C THR A 14 -6.94 35.02 13.08
N ARG A 15 -7.54 35.92 12.29
CA ARG A 15 -7.28 36.04 10.85
C ARG A 15 -6.30 37.15 10.53
N ILE A 16 -5.86 37.93 11.53
CA ILE A 16 -4.69 38.79 11.38
C ILE A 16 -3.45 37.92 11.10
N ALA A 17 -3.02 37.92 9.84
CA ALA A 17 -1.67 37.57 9.46
C ALA A 17 -0.70 38.74 9.71
N ARG A 18 -0.71 39.34 10.91
CA ARG A 18 0.56 39.82 11.46
C ARG A 18 1.18 38.55 11.97
N THR A 19 2.07 37.95 11.19
CA THR A 19 3.14 37.16 11.80
C THR A 19 3.67 38.02 12.93
N ALA A 20 3.37 37.69 14.18
CA ALA A 20 3.81 38.42 15.38
C ALA A 20 5.33 38.30 15.59
N TYR A 21 6.06 38.01 14.51
CA TYR A 21 7.35 37.36 14.48
C TYR A 21 8.00 37.64 13.11
N GLY A 22 8.21 38.93 12.82
CA GLY A 22 9.18 39.38 11.82
C GLY A 22 10.61 39.17 12.33
N TRP A 23 11.51 40.14 12.13
CA TRP A 23 12.90 40.10 12.62
C TRP A 23 13.07 39.61 14.07
N LEU A 24 12.07 39.85 14.93
CA LEU A 24 12.04 39.36 16.32
C LEU A 24 12.09 37.82 16.43
N ALA A 25 11.44 37.06 15.56
CA ALA A 25 11.54 35.61 15.58
C ALA A 25 12.85 35.06 15.01
N LEU A 26 13.52 35.82 14.13
CA LEU A 26 14.90 35.48 13.75
C LEU A 26 15.84 35.65 14.94
N LEU A 27 15.63 36.68 15.77
CA LEU A 27 16.37 36.87 17.02
C LEU A 27 16.08 35.76 18.04
N VAL A 28 14.84 35.26 18.11
CA VAL A 28 14.48 34.12 18.98
C VAL A 28 14.99 32.79 18.42
N ALA A 29 15.05 32.61 17.09
CA ALA A 29 15.58 31.39 16.46
C ALA A 29 17.09 31.23 16.69
N LEU A 30 17.82 32.34 16.68
CA LEU A 30 19.29 32.36 16.68
C LEU A 30 19.91 31.60 17.89
N PRO A 31 19.47 31.81 19.15
CA PRO A 31 19.94 31.01 20.28
C PRO A 31 19.69 29.52 20.11
N PHE A 32 18.53 29.09 19.61
CA PHE A 32 18.21 27.66 19.41
C PHE A 32 19.09 27.02 18.35
N ILE A 33 19.39 27.75 17.27
CA ILE A 33 20.32 27.30 16.23
C ILE A 33 21.74 27.18 16.80
N LEU A 34 22.23 28.21 17.50
CA LEU A 34 23.59 28.24 18.02
C LEU A 34 23.81 27.20 19.14
N ILE A 35 22.90 27.15 20.11
CA ILE A 35 22.94 26.17 21.21
C ILE A 35 22.74 24.77 20.64
N GLY A 36 21.73 24.56 19.78
CA GLY A 36 21.49 23.26 19.15
C GLY A 36 22.69 22.74 18.36
N ALA A 37 23.29 23.58 17.50
CA ALA A 37 24.50 23.24 16.75
C ALA A 37 25.68 22.91 17.67
N TYR A 38 25.88 23.70 18.73
CA TYR A 38 26.94 23.46 19.70
C TYR A 38 26.78 22.12 20.41
N TYR A 39 25.58 21.84 20.94
CA TYR A 39 25.30 20.58 21.64
C TYR A 39 25.34 19.37 20.70
N ALA A 40 24.93 19.53 19.44
CA ALA A 40 25.06 18.48 18.43
C ALA A 40 26.54 18.16 18.16
N LEU A 41 27.34 19.18 17.88
CA LEU A 41 28.78 19.01 17.63
C LEU A 41 29.51 18.45 18.84
N ALA A 42 29.21 18.94 20.05
CA ALA A 42 29.84 18.46 21.27
C ALA A 42 29.41 17.03 21.63
N GLY A 43 28.13 16.69 21.49
CA GLY A 43 27.61 15.35 21.78
C GLY A 43 28.12 14.26 20.85
N PHE A 44 28.47 14.59 19.60
CA PHE A 44 29.13 13.70 18.64
C PHE A 44 30.67 13.81 18.65
N GLY A 45 31.26 14.50 19.62
CA GLY A 45 32.73 14.57 19.79
C GLY A 45 33.44 15.48 18.79
N MET A 46 32.72 16.30 18.04
CA MET A 46 33.27 17.25 17.06
C MET A 46 33.60 18.63 17.68
N ALA A 47 33.22 18.88 18.93
CA ALA A 47 33.54 20.10 19.68
C ALA A 47 33.79 19.81 21.17
N PRO A 48 34.63 20.60 21.86
CA PRO A 48 34.87 20.46 23.29
C PRO A 48 33.63 20.85 24.11
N PHE A 49 33.27 20.01 25.10
CA PHE A 49 32.18 20.28 26.04
C PHE A 49 32.72 20.91 27.33
N PRO A 50 32.09 21.97 27.90
CA PRO A 50 32.62 22.67 29.05
C PRO A 50 32.13 21.96 30.32
N GLY A 51 32.99 21.11 30.89
CA GLY A 51 32.75 20.41 32.15
C GLY A 51 32.46 18.91 32.01
N THR A 52 32.26 18.24 33.14
CA THR A 52 31.90 16.82 33.19
C THR A 52 30.42 16.65 32.92
N ALA A 53 30.06 16.18 31.72
CA ALA A 53 28.68 15.90 31.36
C ALA A 53 28.09 14.84 32.32
N ARG A 54 26.98 15.15 32.98
CA ARG A 54 26.26 14.22 33.88
C ARG A 54 25.23 13.37 33.12
N GLY A 55 25.64 12.78 31.98
CA GLY A 55 24.79 11.91 31.18
C GLY A 55 25.45 11.47 29.86
N PRO A 56 24.84 10.54 29.11
CA PRO A 56 25.42 10.01 27.87
C PRO A 56 25.61 11.09 26.81
N MET A 57 26.84 11.29 26.32
CA MET A 57 27.20 12.34 25.35
C MET A 57 26.35 12.31 24.07
N ALA A 58 25.96 11.10 23.63
CA ALA A 58 25.12 10.93 22.45
C ALA A 58 23.67 11.42 22.64
N VAL A 59 23.11 11.28 23.85
CA VAL A 59 21.79 11.86 24.18
C VAL A 59 21.88 13.38 24.08
N LEU A 60 22.97 13.95 24.58
CA LEU A 60 23.25 15.37 24.48
C LEU A 60 23.36 15.84 23.01
N GLY A 61 24.00 15.02 22.16
CA GLY A 61 24.16 15.26 20.72
C GLY A 61 22.83 15.28 19.97
N TRP A 62 21.99 14.26 20.16
CA TRP A 62 20.66 14.21 19.54
C TRP A 62 19.72 15.30 20.05
N THR A 63 19.81 15.67 21.34
CA THR A 63 19.11 16.83 21.88
C THR A 63 19.55 18.11 21.13
N GLY A 64 20.84 18.28 20.90
CA GLY A 64 21.37 19.38 20.09
C GLY A 64 20.80 19.42 18.67
N VAL A 65 20.73 18.27 17.99
CA VAL A 65 20.14 18.16 16.64
C VAL A 65 18.67 18.60 16.63
N ALA A 66 17.88 18.19 17.63
CA ALA A 66 16.48 18.58 17.75
C ALA A 66 16.31 20.10 17.96
N PHE A 67 17.15 20.72 18.81
CA PHE A 67 17.16 22.18 19.02
C PHE A 67 17.57 22.94 17.76
N LEU A 68 18.58 22.44 17.04
CA LEU A 68 19.02 23.02 15.78
C LEU A 68 17.91 22.97 14.71
N ALA A 69 17.28 21.81 14.53
CA ALA A 69 16.17 21.65 13.58
C ALA A 69 15.00 22.58 13.91
N SER A 70 14.63 22.68 15.18
CA SER A 70 13.56 23.57 15.65
C SER A 70 13.88 25.05 15.41
N GLY A 71 15.12 25.46 15.69
CA GLY A 71 15.59 26.82 15.42
C GLY A 71 15.59 27.17 13.93
N LEU A 72 16.05 26.26 13.06
CA LEU A 72 16.04 26.44 11.61
C LEU A 72 14.61 26.55 11.05
N LEU A 73 13.67 25.75 11.56
CA LEU A 73 12.25 25.84 11.18
C LEU A 73 11.64 27.20 11.58
N LEU A 74 11.94 27.68 12.80
CA LEU A 74 11.50 28.99 13.26
C LEU A 74 12.06 30.13 12.37
N ALA A 75 13.34 30.05 12.02
CA ALA A 75 14.00 31.01 11.13
C ALA A 75 13.40 31.00 9.71
N ALA A 76 13.16 29.82 9.14
CA ALA A 76 12.51 29.68 7.84
C ALA A 76 11.09 30.25 7.84
N HIS A 77 10.34 30.08 8.92
CA HIS A 77 9.01 30.65 9.08
C HIS A 77 9.05 32.19 9.15
N ALA A 78 9.98 32.75 9.92
CA ALA A 78 10.16 34.19 10.04
C ALA A 78 10.55 34.85 8.71
N LEU A 79 11.48 34.25 7.94
CA LEU A 79 11.86 34.74 6.61
C LEU A 79 10.70 34.71 5.61
N ARG A 80 9.87 33.65 5.64
CA ARG A 80 8.66 33.57 4.81
C ARG A 80 7.65 34.65 5.16
N GLY A 81 7.42 34.93 6.45
CA GLY A 81 6.54 36.01 6.89
C GLY A 81 6.97 37.39 6.37
N LEU A 82 8.28 37.68 6.43
CA LEU A 82 8.85 38.92 5.89
C LEU A 82 8.66 39.03 4.37
N TRP A 83 8.80 37.92 3.64
CA TRP A 83 8.60 37.89 2.19
C TRP A 83 7.14 38.08 1.79
N ALA A 84 6.21 37.39 2.46
CA ALA A 84 4.77 37.53 2.24
C ALA A 84 4.29 38.96 2.52
N GLY A 85 4.79 39.60 3.58
CA GLY A 85 4.48 41.01 3.89
C GLY A 85 4.92 41.98 2.79
N ARG A 86 6.12 41.79 2.22
CA ARG A 86 6.62 42.59 1.08
C ARG A 86 5.78 42.39 -0.18
N GLN A 87 5.34 41.17 -0.44
CA GLN A 87 4.50 40.86 -1.61
C GLN A 87 3.10 41.46 -1.49
N ALA A 88 2.48 41.37 -0.30
CA ALA A 88 1.18 41.99 -0.02
C ALA A 88 1.23 43.52 -0.20
N ALA A 89 2.30 44.18 0.27
CA ALA A 89 2.49 45.61 0.08
C ALA A 89 2.58 46.01 -1.42
N ARG A 90 3.25 45.20 -2.25
CA ARG A 90 3.34 45.41 -3.71
C ARG A 90 2.01 45.18 -4.44
N LEU A 91 1.18 44.25 -3.97
CA LEU A 91 -0.13 43.98 -4.58
C LEU A 91 -1.14 45.09 -4.28
N ARG A 92 -1.09 45.69 -3.08
CA ARG A 92 -1.96 46.82 -2.71
C ARG A 92 -1.76 48.05 -3.58
N SER A 93 -0.52 48.37 -3.93
CA SER A 93 -0.25 49.51 -4.83
C SER A 93 -0.72 49.25 -6.27
N ARG A 94 -0.72 47.98 -6.71
CA ARG A 94 -1.09 47.59 -8.08
C ARG A 94 -2.60 47.43 -8.30
N TYR A 95 -3.35 47.03 -7.27
CA TYR A 95 -4.79 46.74 -7.34
C TYR A 95 -5.59 47.61 -6.35
N ALA A 96 -5.34 48.92 -6.34
CA ALA A 96 -6.01 49.86 -5.43
C ALA A 96 -7.55 49.85 -5.58
N ASP A 97 -8.04 49.69 -6.81
CA ASP A 97 -9.48 49.67 -7.13
C ASP A 97 -10.16 48.31 -6.89
N GLN A 98 -9.38 47.25 -6.59
CA GLN A 98 -9.87 45.90 -6.34
C GLN A 98 -9.25 45.34 -5.06
N PRO A 99 -9.65 45.87 -3.88
CA PRO A 99 -8.98 45.59 -2.60
C PRO A 99 -8.98 44.10 -2.24
N TRP A 100 -9.98 43.32 -2.67
CA TRP A 100 -10.03 41.88 -2.44
C TRP A 100 -8.88 41.10 -3.09
N LEU A 101 -8.25 41.61 -4.16
CA LEU A 101 -7.10 40.96 -4.79
C LEU A 101 -5.80 41.13 -3.99
N ALA A 102 -5.72 42.15 -3.14
CA ALA A 102 -4.52 42.53 -2.40
C ALA A 102 -4.63 42.27 -0.89
N ASP A 103 -5.86 42.13 -0.37
CA ASP A 103 -6.15 42.03 1.06
C ASP A 103 -6.06 40.60 1.59
N TYR A 104 -6.48 39.60 0.82
CA TYR A 104 -6.40 38.18 1.22
C TYR A 104 -6.37 37.29 -0.02
N PRO A 105 -5.71 36.11 0.00
CA PRO A 105 -5.69 35.17 -1.12
C PRO A 105 -7.02 34.43 -1.23
N TRP A 106 -8.10 35.14 -1.56
CA TRP A 106 -9.42 34.56 -1.73
C TRP A 106 -9.46 33.56 -2.89
N ASP A 107 -10.11 32.42 -2.66
CA ASP A 107 -10.64 31.60 -3.74
C ASP A 107 -12.03 32.12 -4.10
N THR A 108 -12.19 32.54 -5.35
CA THR A 108 -13.44 33.11 -5.87
C THR A 108 -14.62 32.13 -5.81
N SER A 109 -14.36 30.82 -5.70
CA SER A 109 -15.37 29.77 -5.68
C SER A 109 -15.84 29.39 -4.27
N GLY A 110 -15.16 29.83 -3.21
CA GLY A 110 -15.51 29.48 -1.84
C GLY A 110 -14.34 29.44 -0.87
N VAL A 111 -14.63 29.09 0.39
CA VAL A 111 -13.63 28.91 1.46
C VAL A 111 -13.78 27.52 2.06
N THR A 112 -12.66 26.83 2.26
CA THR A 112 -12.60 25.53 2.93
C THR A 112 -12.15 25.69 4.38
N ASP A 113 -12.74 24.93 5.30
CA ASP A 113 -12.24 24.79 6.66
C ASP A 113 -10.95 23.96 6.67
N ASP A 114 -10.03 24.34 7.55
CA ASP A 114 -8.71 23.71 7.70
C ASP A 114 -8.76 22.48 8.64
N ALA A 115 -9.90 21.79 8.78
CA ALA A 115 -10.05 20.67 9.70
C ALA A 115 -9.03 19.55 9.46
N GLY A 116 -8.92 19.06 8.22
CA GLY A 116 -7.97 18.01 7.86
C GLY A 116 -6.52 18.48 8.03
N ARG A 117 -6.24 19.74 7.72
CA ARG A 117 -4.91 20.31 7.93
C ARG A 117 -4.55 20.39 9.42
N ARG A 118 -5.43 20.90 10.26
CA ARG A 118 -5.23 20.95 11.72
C ARG A 118 -5.04 19.56 12.32
N LEU A 119 -5.72 18.55 11.78
CA LEU A 119 -5.52 17.16 12.16
C LEU A 119 -4.10 16.67 11.80
N VAL A 120 -3.65 16.94 10.57
CA VAL A 120 -2.28 16.58 10.15
C VAL A 120 -1.24 17.31 11.00
N GLU A 121 -1.44 18.60 11.28
CA GLU A 121 -0.56 19.39 12.15
C GLU A 121 -0.52 18.85 13.58
N ALA A 122 -1.68 18.48 14.15
CA ALA A 122 -1.76 17.87 15.48
C ALA A 122 -1.07 16.51 15.51
N LEU A 123 -1.37 15.62 14.56
CA LEU A 123 -0.78 14.29 14.45
C LEU A 123 0.74 14.38 14.32
N ALA A 124 1.21 15.27 13.46
CA ALA A 124 2.63 15.49 13.25
C ALA A 124 3.33 16.02 14.51
N GLY A 125 2.72 16.98 15.20
CA GLY A 125 3.23 17.49 16.48
C GLY A 125 3.29 16.39 17.55
N THR A 126 2.27 15.54 17.64
CA THR A 126 2.24 14.39 18.55
C THR A 126 3.33 13.37 18.21
N LEU A 127 3.52 13.03 16.94
CA LEU A 127 4.59 12.12 16.50
C LEU A 127 5.98 12.69 16.78
N ALA A 128 6.20 13.98 16.51
CA ALA A 128 7.46 14.65 16.79
C ALA A 128 7.76 14.68 18.30
N MET A 129 6.77 14.97 19.14
CA MET A 129 6.90 14.89 20.60
C MET A 129 7.23 13.45 21.04
N GLY A 130 6.54 12.46 20.49
CA GLY A 130 6.82 11.04 20.79
C GLY A 130 8.25 10.66 20.44
N ALA A 131 8.72 11.01 19.24
CA ALA A 131 10.09 10.78 18.80
C ALA A 131 11.13 11.49 19.70
N LEU A 132 10.85 12.74 20.10
CA LEU A 132 11.70 13.50 21.01
C LEU A 132 11.81 12.81 22.38
N LEU A 133 10.71 12.24 22.88
CA LEU A 133 10.67 11.59 24.20
C LEU A 133 11.32 10.20 24.21
N VAL A 134 11.59 9.56 23.07
CA VAL A 134 12.23 8.22 23.03
C VAL A 134 13.55 8.16 23.81
N PRO A 135 14.56 9.01 23.56
CA PRO A 135 15.82 8.96 24.32
C PRO A 135 15.64 9.29 25.81
N PHE A 136 14.68 10.16 26.16
CA PHE A 136 14.37 10.47 27.56
C PHE A 136 13.68 9.30 28.26
N ASN A 137 12.78 8.60 27.58
CA ASN A 137 12.14 7.39 28.08
C ASN A 137 13.17 6.27 28.30
N TRP A 138 14.09 6.08 27.36
CA TRP A 138 15.20 5.15 27.53
C TRP A 138 16.03 5.49 28.77
N TRP A 139 16.48 6.75 28.89
CA TRP A 139 17.28 7.20 30.03
C TRP A 139 16.50 7.09 31.36
N ALA A 140 15.23 7.48 31.39
CA ALA A 140 14.40 7.49 32.58
C ALA A 140 14.06 6.08 33.11
N PHE A 141 13.67 5.18 32.21
CA PHE A 141 13.03 3.91 32.58
C PHE A 141 13.80 2.66 32.21
N PHE A 142 14.71 2.73 31.23
CA PHE A 142 15.42 1.56 30.69
C PHE A 142 16.94 1.58 30.92
N SER A 143 17.49 2.67 31.46
CA SER A 143 18.90 2.76 31.85
C SER A 143 19.09 2.70 33.36
N ASP A 144 20.21 2.17 33.81
CA ASP A 144 20.57 2.09 35.24
C ASP A 144 20.93 3.46 35.84
N GLU A 145 21.07 4.51 35.01
CA GLU A 145 21.47 5.86 35.40
C GLU A 145 20.28 6.84 35.59
N GLY A 146 19.04 6.34 35.50
CA GLY A 146 17.83 7.17 35.59
C GLY A 146 17.57 7.72 36.99
N VAL A 147 17.76 9.03 37.19
CA VAL A 147 17.47 9.75 38.46
C VAL A 147 15.97 10.08 38.58
N LEU A 148 15.43 10.08 39.81
CA LEU A 148 14.00 10.31 40.09
C LEU A 148 13.42 11.57 39.40
N THR A 149 14.16 12.66 39.38
CA THR A 149 13.74 13.92 38.72
C THR A 149 13.48 13.73 37.23
N VAL A 150 14.34 12.97 36.53
CA VAL A 150 14.21 12.69 35.10
C VAL A 150 12.98 11.82 34.83
N ARG A 151 12.71 10.84 35.71
CA ARG A 151 11.51 9.99 35.62
C ARG A 151 10.22 10.79 35.75
N LEU A 152 10.14 11.68 36.74
CA LEU A 152 8.95 12.51 36.95
C LEU A 152 8.69 13.48 35.79
N ILE A 153 9.75 14.11 35.27
CA ILE A 153 9.64 15.01 34.11
C ILE A 153 9.19 14.23 32.87
N THR A 154 9.82 13.09 32.58
CA THR A 154 9.49 12.28 31.40
C THR A 154 8.05 11.76 31.48
N ALA A 155 7.62 11.23 32.63
CA ALA A 155 6.25 10.75 32.83
C ALA A 155 5.20 11.85 32.64
N PHE A 156 5.48 13.10 33.07
CA PHE A 156 4.60 14.23 32.82
C PHE A 156 4.42 14.50 31.32
N PHE A 157 5.51 14.47 30.55
CA PHE A 157 5.45 14.63 29.10
C PHE A 157 4.77 13.46 28.39
N ASP A 158 4.91 12.22 28.90
CA ASP A 158 4.18 11.07 28.38
C ASP A 158 2.66 11.21 28.59
N VAL A 159 2.22 11.72 29.74
CA VAL A 159 0.80 12.04 29.97
C VAL A 159 0.31 13.10 28.97
N MET A 160 1.11 14.15 28.74
CA MET A 160 0.79 15.14 27.71
C MET A 160 0.73 14.52 26.31
N LEU A 161 1.62 13.58 25.99
CA LEU A 161 1.63 12.86 24.72
C LEU A 161 0.35 12.03 24.54
N VAL A 162 -0.10 11.33 25.59
CA VAL A 162 -1.37 10.58 25.58
C VAL A 162 -2.57 11.50 25.38
N LEU A 163 -2.62 12.63 26.08
CA LEU A 163 -3.67 13.64 25.89
C LEU A 163 -3.66 14.21 24.46
N ALA A 164 -2.48 14.47 23.90
CA ALA A 164 -2.31 14.92 22.52
C ALA A 164 -2.77 13.85 21.51
N ALA A 165 -2.45 12.57 21.75
CA ALA A 165 -2.95 11.46 20.94
C ALA A 165 -4.48 11.35 21.01
N GLY A 166 -5.07 11.55 22.20
CA GLY A 166 -6.52 11.61 22.38
C GLY A 166 -7.18 12.74 21.59
N THR A 167 -6.58 13.94 21.57
CA THR A 167 -7.10 15.04 20.75
C THR A 167 -6.95 14.78 19.25
N CYS A 168 -5.89 14.09 18.81
CA CYS A 168 -5.74 13.63 17.43
C CYS A 168 -6.80 12.61 17.04
N LEU A 169 -7.08 11.62 17.91
CA LEU A 169 -8.12 10.62 17.69
C LEU A 169 -9.51 11.26 17.58
N TYR A 170 -9.82 12.21 18.47
CA TYR A 170 -11.08 12.97 18.39
C TYR A 170 -11.15 13.81 17.11
N GLY A 171 -10.05 14.46 16.73
CA GLY A 171 -9.94 15.21 15.47
C GLY A 171 -10.12 14.32 14.23
N LEU A 172 -9.58 13.10 14.25
CA LEU A 172 -9.74 12.10 13.19
C LEU A 172 -11.19 11.63 13.09
N ALA A 173 -11.83 11.28 14.22
CA ALA A 173 -13.23 10.90 14.24
C ALA A 173 -14.12 12.02 13.68
N ARG A 174 -13.83 13.28 14.05
CA ARG A 174 -14.50 14.46 13.50
C ARG A 174 -14.26 14.63 12.00
N TYR A 175 -13.04 14.42 11.52
CA TYR A 175 -12.70 14.50 10.09
C TYR A 175 -13.37 13.38 9.28
N LEU A 176 -13.41 12.15 9.77
CA LEU A 176 -14.11 11.04 9.12
C LEU A 176 -15.62 11.32 9.01
N LYS A 177 -16.21 11.92 10.06
CA LYS A 177 -17.64 12.25 10.08
C LYS A 177 -17.99 13.43 9.16
N TYR A 178 -17.24 14.53 9.20
CA TYR A 178 -17.63 15.78 8.52
C TYR A 178 -16.74 16.18 7.34
N GLY A 179 -15.58 15.57 7.17
CA GLY A 179 -14.59 15.94 6.15
C GLY A 179 -14.09 17.38 6.29
N ASN A 180 -13.57 17.91 5.19
CA ASN A 180 -13.30 19.34 5.06
C ASN A 180 -14.58 20.05 4.62
N ALA A 181 -15.19 20.80 5.53
CA ALA A 181 -16.34 21.63 5.19
C ALA A 181 -15.90 22.75 4.24
N ARG A 182 -16.65 22.97 3.17
CA ARG A 182 -16.45 24.00 2.16
C ARG A 182 -17.71 24.85 2.06
N LEU A 183 -17.52 26.15 2.13
CA LEU A 183 -18.54 27.15 1.86
C LEU A 183 -18.34 27.67 0.44
N SER A 184 -19.16 27.23 -0.51
CA SER A 184 -19.13 27.67 -1.92
C SER A 184 -19.79 29.03 -2.08
N PHE A 185 -19.26 29.87 -2.98
CA PHE A 185 -19.77 31.21 -3.23
C PHE A 185 -20.52 31.26 -4.56
N ALA A 186 -21.79 31.69 -4.54
CA ALA A 186 -22.56 31.93 -5.76
C ALA A 186 -22.12 33.21 -6.49
N GLN A 187 -21.57 34.18 -5.73
CA GLN A 187 -21.10 35.47 -6.23
C GLN A 187 -19.84 35.89 -5.46
N PHE A 188 -18.96 36.63 -6.10
CA PHE A 188 -17.71 37.11 -5.50
C PHE A 188 -17.29 38.46 -6.09
N PRO A 189 -16.89 39.45 -5.29
CA PRO A 189 -17.05 39.54 -3.83
C PRO A 189 -18.53 39.78 -3.43
N PHE A 190 -18.83 39.77 -2.13
CA PHE A 190 -20.16 40.09 -1.62
C PHE A 190 -20.31 41.60 -1.35
N LEU A 191 -21.51 42.12 -1.63
CA LEU A 191 -21.86 43.52 -1.45
C LEU A 191 -22.80 43.72 -0.25
N PRO A 192 -22.56 44.70 0.63
CA PRO A 192 -23.51 45.06 1.68
C PRO A 192 -24.89 45.43 1.12
N GLY A 193 -25.97 45.03 1.79
CA GLY A 193 -27.34 45.32 1.39
C GLY A 193 -27.90 44.48 0.24
N ARG A 194 -27.16 43.47 -0.24
CA ARG A 194 -27.67 42.48 -1.21
C ARG A 194 -27.81 41.09 -0.58
N PRO A 195 -28.71 40.24 -1.09
CA PRO A 195 -28.79 38.85 -0.68
C PRO A 195 -27.49 38.12 -1.05
N LEU A 196 -26.95 37.38 -0.09
CA LEU A 196 -25.78 36.54 -0.21
C LEU A 196 -26.24 35.08 -0.22
N ARG A 197 -25.74 34.31 -1.20
CA ARG A 197 -26.01 32.88 -1.37
C ARG A 197 -24.72 32.08 -1.28
N VAL A 198 -24.69 31.14 -0.35
CA VAL A 198 -23.54 30.24 -0.13
C VAL A 198 -24.00 28.81 0.11
N GLY A 199 -23.25 27.84 -0.42
CA GLY A 199 -23.52 26.42 -0.23
C GLY A 199 -22.54 25.77 0.73
N LEU A 200 -23.01 25.09 1.77
CA LEU A 200 -22.17 24.35 2.70
C LEU A 200 -22.12 22.86 2.31
N ALA A 201 -20.94 22.36 1.98
CA ALA A 201 -20.69 20.94 1.71
C ALA A 201 -19.56 20.39 2.61
N PRO A 202 -19.58 19.13 3.04
CA PRO A 202 -20.64 18.16 2.79
C PRO A 202 -21.86 18.40 3.70
N ASN A 203 -23.05 18.19 3.14
CA ASN A 203 -24.32 18.37 3.85
C ASN A 203 -24.64 17.14 4.72
N ARG A 204 -24.07 17.09 5.92
CA ARG A 204 -24.16 15.92 6.83
C ARG A 204 -24.81 16.21 8.19
N CYS A 205 -25.27 17.43 8.43
CA CYS A 205 -25.88 17.84 9.69
C CYS A 205 -27.38 18.07 9.47
N ALA A 206 -28.26 17.41 10.22
CA ALA A 206 -29.70 17.59 10.07
C ALA A 206 -30.20 18.89 10.73
N ARG A 207 -29.48 19.40 11.73
CA ARG A 207 -29.71 20.73 12.33
C ARG A 207 -28.43 21.54 12.48
N LEU A 208 -28.43 22.70 11.82
CA LEU A 208 -27.35 23.67 11.86
C LEU A 208 -27.77 24.92 12.63
N ARG A 209 -26.87 25.42 13.48
CA ARG A 209 -26.92 26.76 14.08
C ARG A 209 -25.92 27.63 13.35
N LEU A 210 -26.39 28.74 12.81
CA LEU A 210 -25.64 29.69 12.02
C LEU A 210 -25.53 30.99 12.78
N THR A 211 -24.31 31.48 12.96
CA THR A 211 -24.05 32.79 13.55
C THR A 211 -23.24 33.65 12.59
N LEU A 212 -23.85 34.74 12.11
CA LEU A 212 -23.15 35.78 11.38
C LEU A 212 -22.55 36.78 12.37
N ARG A 213 -21.23 36.94 12.31
CA ARG A 213 -20.46 37.81 13.21
C ARG A 213 -19.65 38.83 12.41
N TYR A 214 -19.56 40.04 12.93
CA TYR A 214 -18.62 41.05 12.48
C TYR A 214 -17.48 41.12 13.51
N VAL A 215 -16.28 40.73 13.09
CA VAL A 215 -15.13 40.60 13.96
C VAL A 215 -14.24 41.82 13.80
N THR A 216 -13.80 42.38 14.92
CA THR A 216 -12.76 43.41 15.00
C THR A 216 -11.60 42.87 15.84
N GLU A 217 -10.41 42.79 15.25
CA GLU A 217 -9.19 42.38 15.92
C GLU A 217 -8.24 43.59 16.03
N GLN A 218 -7.78 43.89 17.25
CA GLN A 218 -6.89 45.02 17.56
C GLN A 218 -5.73 44.58 18.47
N PHE A 219 -4.54 45.18 18.29
CA PHE A 219 -3.43 45.04 19.22
C PHE A 219 -3.33 46.28 20.10
N VAL A 220 -3.66 46.15 21.38
CA VAL A 220 -3.56 47.25 22.35
C VAL A 220 -2.25 47.07 23.11
N SER A 221 -1.30 47.99 22.92
CA SER A 221 -0.15 48.10 23.81
C SER A 221 -0.56 48.92 25.04
N THR A 222 -0.60 48.30 26.22
CA THR A 222 -0.82 48.98 27.50
C THR A 222 0.51 49.08 28.26
N GLY A 223 0.80 50.25 28.83
CA GLY A 223 2.02 50.52 29.61
C GLY A 223 3.04 51.45 28.92
N SER A 224 4.02 51.95 29.69
CA SER A 224 5.12 52.83 29.23
C SER A 224 6.45 52.21 29.64
N GLY A 225 7.47 52.26 28.76
CA GLY A 225 8.81 51.73 29.06
C GLY A 225 8.90 50.20 29.18
N SER A 226 9.58 49.71 30.21
CA SER A 226 9.87 48.27 30.44
C SER A 226 8.64 47.42 30.80
N THR A 227 7.49 48.04 31.04
CA THR A 227 6.22 47.37 31.38
C THR A 227 5.23 47.30 30.21
N ARG A 228 5.71 47.55 28.98
CA ARG A 228 4.86 47.51 27.78
C ARG A 228 4.38 46.10 27.50
N GLN A 229 3.10 45.86 27.74
CA GLN A 229 2.42 44.60 27.39
C GLN A 229 1.55 44.84 26.16
N THR A 230 1.71 44.01 25.13
CA THR A 230 0.85 44.05 23.94
C THR A 230 -0.18 42.94 24.06
N THR A 231 -1.44 43.31 24.27
CA THR A 231 -2.54 42.35 24.39
C THR A 231 -3.35 42.36 23.09
N HIS A 232 -3.56 41.17 22.54
CA HIS A 232 -4.44 40.99 21.41
C HIS A 232 -5.90 40.99 21.88
N LYS A 233 -6.72 41.89 21.34
CA LYS A 233 -8.14 42.03 21.66
C LYS A 233 -8.97 41.74 20.41
N ALA A 234 -9.60 40.57 20.38
CA ALA A 234 -10.61 40.23 19.38
C ALA A 234 -12.01 40.46 19.96
N THR A 235 -12.82 41.25 19.26
CA THR A 235 -14.22 41.51 19.60
C THR A 235 -15.09 41.02 18.45
N ALA A 236 -15.98 40.08 18.72
CA ALA A 236 -16.97 39.61 17.76
C ALA A 236 -18.35 40.19 18.11
N LEU A 237 -18.91 40.98 17.21
CA LEU A 237 -20.30 41.43 17.27
C LEU A 237 -21.16 40.39 16.57
N VAL A 238 -22.06 39.73 17.31
CA VAL A 238 -23.07 38.84 16.71
C VAL A 238 -24.12 39.70 16.03
N VAL A 239 -24.18 39.62 14.70
CA VAL A 239 -25.10 40.42 13.88
C VAL A 239 -26.42 39.67 13.68
N ARG A 240 -26.34 38.35 13.50
CA ARG A 240 -27.51 37.50 13.31
C ARG A 240 -27.22 36.08 13.77
N GLU A 241 -28.19 35.44 14.41
CA GLU A 241 -28.15 34.02 14.76
C GLU A 241 -29.46 33.36 14.33
N TRP A 242 -29.39 32.21 13.68
CA TRP A 242 -30.56 31.45 13.28
C TRP A 242 -30.24 29.96 13.13
N THR A 243 -31.27 29.13 13.13
CA THR A 243 -31.15 27.69 12.90
C THR A 243 -31.78 27.31 11.58
N MET A 244 -31.27 26.25 10.97
CA MET A 244 -31.85 25.64 9.77
C MET A 244 -31.73 24.12 9.80
N ALA A 245 -32.64 23.47 9.10
CA ALA A 245 -32.59 22.04 8.83
C ALA A 245 -32.44 21.84 7.31
N PRO A 246 -31.22 21.54 6.81
CA PRO A 246 -31.00 21.38 5.38
C PRO A 246 -31.60 20.06 4.86
N ASP A 247 -31.98 20.03 3.58
CA ASP A 247 -32.36 18.78 2.92
C ASP A 247 -31.12 17.90 2.73
N LEU A 248 -31.01 16.83 3.53
CA LEU A 248 -29.87 15.90 3.51
C LEU A 248 -29.71 15.15 2.18
N ARG A 249 -30.71 15.18 1.29
CA ARG A 249 -30.59 14.63 -0.08
C ARG A 249 -29.83 15.55 -1.02
N ALA A 250 -29.77 16.84 -0.72
CA ALA A 250 -29.02 17.81 -1.51
C ALA A 250 -27.51 17.70 -1.24
N ALA A 251 -26.70 17.84 -2.29
CA ALA A 251 -25.24 17.75 -2.21
C ALA A 251 -24.61 18.82 -1.31
N GLN A 252 -25.26 19.98 -1.17
CA GLN A 252 -24.85 21.08 -0.30
C GLN A 252 -26.07 21.70 0.39
N ALA A 253 -25.89 22.23 1.60
CA ALA A 253 -26.88 23.02 2.30
C ALA A 253 -26.84 24.46 1.80
N GLU A 254 -27.91 24.91 1.11
CA GLU A 254 -28.03 26.28 0.61
C GLU A 254 -28.37 27.25 1.75
N ILE A 255 -27.55 28.27 1.93
CA ILE A 255 -27.68 29.29 2.97
C ILE A 255 -27.83 30.65 2.27
N GLU A 256 -28.99 31.28 2.45
CA GLU A 256 -29.29 32.61 1.91
C GLU A 256 -29.60 33.60 3.04
N PHE A 257 -28.92 34.74 3.05
CA PHE A 257 -29.18 35.84 4.00
C PHE A 257 -28.71 37.18 3.44
N GLU A 258 -29.27 38.28 3.95
CA GLU A 258 -28.82 39.64 3.62
C GLU A 258 -27.77 40.13 4.63
N ILE A 259 -26.73 40.81 4.12
CA ILE A 259 -25.75 41.50 4.96
C ILE A 259 -26.24 42.92 5.23
N PRO A 260 -26.35 43.36 6.50
CA PRO A 260 -26.79 44.72 6.82
C PRO A 260 -25.92 45.79 6.14
N ALA A 261 -26.57 46.76 5.48
CA ALA A 261 -25.91 47.88 4.79
C ALA A 261 -25.49 49.01 5.75
N GLU A 262 -24.88 48.67 6.88
CA GLU A 262 -24.44 49.68 7.85
C GLU A 262 -23.16 50.40 7.39
N PRO A 263 -23.07 51.73 7.56
CA PRO A 263 -21.86 52.48 7.21
C PRO A 263 -20.64 51.97 7.99
N GLY A 264 -19.58 51.60 7.28
CA GLY A 264 -18.28 51.26 7.89
C GLY A 264 -18.02 49.78 8.21
N ARG A 265 -18.99 48.87 8.01
CA ARG A 265 -18.81 47.43 8.26
C ARG A 265 -18.43 46.63 7.01
N TYR A 266 -17.18 46.75 6.57
CA TYR A 266 -16.61 46.03 5.43
C TYR A 266 -15.35 45.25 5.83
N THR A 267 -15.01 44.22 5.05
CA THR A 267 -13.80 43.42 5.25
C THR A 267 -12.55 44.22 4.90
N ARG A 268 -11.60 44.24 5.85
CA ARG A 268 -10.24 44.77 5.76
C ARG A 268 -9.32 43.89 6.60
N LEU A 269 -8.73 42.88 5.98
CA LEU A 269 -7.87 41.89 6.64
C LEU A 269 -6.42 42.37 6.81
N THR A 270 -6.03 43.41 6.07
CA THR A 270 -4.64 43.87 6.04
C THR A 270 -4.45 45.38 6.24
N ALA A 271 -5.52 46.09 6.57
CA ALA A 271 -5.43 47.46 7.07
C ALA A 271 -4.84 47.44 8.49
N ALA A 272 -3.79 48.22 8.73
CA ALA A 272 -3.27 48.45 10.08
C ALA A 272 -3.84 49.77 10.61
N PRO A 273 -4.14 49.90 11.93
CA PRO A 273 -3.86 48.95 13.01
C PRO A 273 -4.96 47.89 13.28
N ASP A 274 -6.17 48.10 12.76
CA ASP A 274 -7.36 47.30 13.09
C ASP A 274 -7.83 46.46 11.92
N VAL A 275 -8.07 45.18 12.17
CA VAL A 275 -8.58 44.25 11.18
C VAL A 275 -10.05 44.00 11.43
N HIS A 276 -10.84 44.12 10.36
CA HIS A 276 -12.27 43.90 10.42
C HIS A 276 -12.69 42.91 9.34
N TYR A 277 -13.58 41.98 9.66
CA TYR A 277 -14.12 41.06 8.66
C TYR A 277 -15.43 40.45 9.11
N TRP A 278 -16.17 39.95 8.13
CA TRP A 278 -17.38 39.17 8.33
C TRP A 278 -17.03 37.69 8.44
N GLU A 279 -17.66 37.00 9.37
CA GLU A 279 -17.49 35.57 9.59
C GLU A 279 -18.85 34.88 9.76
N LEU A 280 -19.03 33.76 9.06
CA LEU A 280 -20.15 32.84 9.26
C LEU A 280 -19.67 31.64 10.06
N VAL A 281 -20.18 31.50 11.28
CA VAL A 281 -19.94 30.35 12.15
C VAL A 281 -21.08 29.36 11.99
N VAL A 282 -20.73 28.10 11.74
CA VAL A 282 -21.66 26.99 11.55
C VAL A 282 -21.38 25.94 12.61
N GLU A 283 -22.41 25.61 13.40
CA GLU A 283 -22.36 24.62 14.47
C GLU A 283 -23.45 23.56 14.26
N ALA A 284 -23.16 22.28 14.53
CA ALA A 284 -24.21 21.27 14.62
C ALA A 284 -24.91 21.35 15.99
N SER A 285 -26.23 21.28 16.00
CA SER A 285 -27.03 21.29 17.24
C SER A 285 -27.47 19.89 17.71
N GLU A 286 -26.73 18.85 17.31
CA GLU A 286 -27.06 17.45 17.57
C GLU A 286 -26.11 16.82 18.59
N PRO A 287 -26.59 15.86 19.41
CA PRO A 287 -25.72 15.09 20.31
C PRO A 287 -24.74 14.21 19.52
N GLY A 288 -23.47 14.21 19.92
CA GLY A 288 -22.41 13.40 19.30
C GLY A 288 -21.12 14.19 19.13
N ILE A 289 -20.37 13.91 18.05
CA ILE A 289 -19.14 14.63 17.72
C ILE A 289 -19.49 16.06 17.30
N ASP A 290 -18.92 17.05 18.00
CA ASP A 290 -19.17 18.46 17.74
C ASP A 290 -18.70 18.88 16.34
N PHE A 291 -19.58 19.56 15.60
CA PHE A 291 -19.21 20.27 14.39
C PHE A 291 -19.17 21.77 14.67
N HIS A 292 -18.05 22.41 14.35
CA HIS A 292 -17.86 23.86 14.46
C HIS A 292 -16.92 24.35 13.36
N ALA A 293 -17.43 25.06 12.37
CA ALA A 293 -16.64 25.65 11.29
C ALA A 293 -16.89 27.15 11.20
N ALA A 294 -15.83 27.93 10.97
CA ALA A 294 -15.90 29.39 10.89
C ALA A 294 -15.33 29.86 9.54
N PHE A 295 -16.15 30.53 8.73
CA PHE A 295 -15.80 30.93 7.36
C PHE A 295 -15.77 32.45 7.24
N ALA A 296 -14.64 33.03 6.82
CA ALA A 296 -14.59 34.46 6.50
C ALA A 296 -15.32 34.72 5.19
N LEU A 297 -16.02 35.85 5.15
CA LEU A 297 -16.79 36.28 3.98
C LEU A 297 -16.10 37.49 3.32
N PRO A 298 -15.89 37.45 1.98
CA PRO A 298 -15.30 38.56 1.21
C PRO A 298 -16.32 39.68 0.99
N VAL A 299 -16.71 40.40 2.04
CA VAL A 299 -17.65 41.52 1.99
C VAL A 299 -16.89 42.82 1.79
N TYR A 300 -16.85 43.36 0.57
CA TYR A 300 -16.08 44.55 0.23
C TYR A 300 -16.99 45.68 -0.27
N ARG A 301 -16.51 46.92 -0.16
CA ARG A 301 -17.17 48.10 -0.75
C ARG A 301 -16.64 48.28 -2.19
N CYS A 302 -17.51 48.20 -3.18
CA CYS A 302 -17.21 48.59 -4.56
C CYS A 302 -18.42 49.28 -5.23
N ASP A 303 -18.14 50.10 -6.25
CA ASP A 303 -19.18 50.70 -7.08
C ASP A 303 -19.79 49.62 -8.00
N ALA A 304 -21.12 49.55 -8.05
CA ALA A 304 -21.84 48.51 -8.80
C ALA A 304 -21.47 48.45 -10.30
N ALA A 305 -20.97 49.56 -10.87
CA ALA A 305 -20.49 49.63 -12.25
C ALA A 305 -19.19 48.82 -12.50
N GLN A 306 -18.36 48.62 -11.48
CA GLN A 306 -17.04 47.96 -11.58
C GLN A 306 -17.11 46.42 -11.56
N VAL A 307 -18.26 45.84 -11.20
CA VAL A 307 -18.45 44.38 -11.06
C VAL A 307 -18.92 43.71 -12.38
N SER A 308 -19.10 44.50 -13.45
CA SER A 308 -19.72 44.09 -14.71
C SER A 308 -18.88 43.17 -15.61
N ALA A 309 -17.61 42.92 -15.28
CA ALA A 309 -16.79 41.93 -15.98
C ALA A 309 -16.79 40.60 -15.21
N PRO A 310 -17.27 39.47 -15.78
CA PRO A 310 -17.09 38.17 -15.15
C PRO A 310 -15.59 37.91 -15.00
N LEU A 311 -15.11 37.86 -13.75
CA LEU A 311 -13.76 37.40 -13.45
C LEU A 311 -13.62 36.00 -14.06
N ARG A 312 -12.85 35.87 -15.15
CA ARG A 312 -12.58 34.57 -15.79
C ARG A 312 -12.16 33.58 -14.70
N ARG A 313 -12.74 32.37 -14.70
CA ARG A 313 -12.32 31.27 -13.83
C ARG A 313 -10.79 31.14 -13.93
N GLY A 314 -10.08 31.43 -12.83
CA GLY A 314 -8.61 31.38 -12.76
C GLY A 314 -7.84 32.68 -13.01
N ALA A 315 -8.50 33.85 -13.17
CA ALA A 315 -7.83 35.12 -13.51
C ALA A 315 -7.42 36.00 -12.31
N VAL A 316 -7.71 35.60 -11.07
CA VAL A 316 -6.96 36.15 -9.93
C VAL A 316 -5.54 35.64 -10.10
N PRO A 317 -4.49 36.49 -10.17
CA PRO A 317 -3.15 35.97 -10.08
C PRO A 317 -3.13 35.16 -8.79
N ARG A 318 -2.97 33.84 -8.90
CA ARG A 318 -2.35 33.06 -7.84
C ARG A 318 -0.94 33.63 -7.72
N ALA A 319 -0.81 34.86 -7.21
CA ALA A 319 0.31 35.16 -6.36
C ALA A 319 0.35 33.94 -5.47
N ARG A 320 1.41 33.14 -5.60
CA ARG A 320 1.79 32.20 -4.57
C ARG A 320 2.03 33.07 -3.33
N PHE A 321 0.97 33.61 -2.72
CA PHE A 321 0.78 33.55 -1.30
C PHE A 321 0.93 32.06 -1.05
N LEU A 322 2.19 31.68 -0.83
CA LEU A 322 2.54 30.34 -0.45
C LEU A 322 1.59 30.09 0.70
N ALA A 323 0.62 29.18 0.50
CA ALA A 323 -0.21 28.74 1.61
C ALA A 323 0.76 28.37 2.75
N PRO A 324 0.32 28.32 4.00
CA PRO A 324 1.23 28.00 5.08
C PRO A 324 1.63 26.51 5.00
N TYR A 325 2.41 26.14 3.99
CA TYR A 325 3.03 24.86 3.65
C TYR A 325 4.28 24.65 4.53
N ALA A 326 4.19 25.04 5.80
CA ALA A 326 5.30 24.99 6.74
C ALA A 326 5.68 23.55 7.13
N PHE A 327 4.88 22.55 6.75
CA PHE A 327 4.98 21.21 7.29
C PHE A 327 5.56 20.14 6.34
N GLU A 328 5.63 20.38 5.03
CA GLU A 328 6.23 19.39 4.11
C GLU A 328 7.73 19.17 4.34
N LEU A 329 8.43 20.11 4.97
CA LEU A 329 9.86 19.97 5.32
C LEU A 329 10.10 19.68 6.81
N GLY A 330 9.19 20.07 7.70
CA GLY A 330 9.35 19.83 9.15
C GLY A 330 9.11 18.38 9.55
N LEU A 331 8.11 17.72 8.94
CA LEU A 331 7.77 16.33 9.23
C LEU A 331 8.84 15.33 8.79
N PRO A 332 9.39 15.40 7.55
CA PRO A 332 10.48 14.51 7.16
C PRO A 332 11.71 14.71 8.04
N VAL A 333 12.03 15.94 8.42
CA VAL A 333 13.19 16.22 9.28
C VAL A 333 12.99 15.69 10.69
N ALA A 334 11.81 15.88 11.30
CA ALA A 334 11.51 15.31 12.62
C ALA A 334 11.48 13.77 12.60
N LEU A 335 10.94 13.17 11.54
CA LEU A 335 10.96 11.72 11.34
C LEU A 335 12.37 11.20 11.10
N LEU A 336 13.20 11.88 10.32
CA LEU A 336 14.59 11.49 10.07
C LEU A 336 15.45 11.62 11.34
N VAL A 337 15.22 12.65 12.16
CA VAL A 337 15.89 12.81 13.45
C VAL A 337 15.41 11.73 14.44
N GLY A 338 14.12 11.45 14.49
CA GLY A 338 13.54 10.38 15.31
C GLY A 338 14.03 8.99 14.91
N LEU A 339 14.04 8.68 13.62
CA LEU A 339 14.55 7.43 13.05
C LEU A 339 16.06 7.30 13.21
N GLY A 340 16.82 8.40 13.08
CA GLY A 340 18.25 8.43 13.33
C GLY A 340 18.58 8.17 14.80
N ALA A 341 17.83 8.76 15.74
CA ALA A 341 17.94 8.47 17.16
C ALA A 341 17.53 7.02 17.48
N LEU A 342 16.47 6.50 16.85
CA LEU A 342 16.02 5.11 17.03
C LEU A 342 17.04 4.09 16.49
N TRP A 343 17.59 4.33 15.30
CA TRP A 343 18.62 3.47 14.69
C TRP A 343 19.89 3.44 15.54
N TRP A 344 20.23 4.53 16.21
CA TRP A 344 21.39 4.59 17.10
C TRP A 344 21.16 3.87 18.45
N VAL A 345 19.97 4.01 19.04
CA VAL A 345 19.64 3.38 20.34
C VAL A 345 19.32 1.89 20.19
N ALA A 346 18.71 1.48 19.07
CA ALA A 346 18.32 0.10 18.81
C ALA A 346 18.44 -0.23 17.30
N PRO A 347 19.66 -0.42 16.77
CA PRO A 347 19.89 -0.65 15.34
C PRO A 347 19.23 -1.94 14.85
N GLN A 348 19.27 -2.99 15.66
CA GLN A 348 18.68 -4.31 15.37
C GLN A 348 17.18 -4.24 15.04
N PRO A 349 16.28 -3.69 15.89
CA PRO A 349 14.86 -3.62 15.56
C PRO A 349 14.53 -2.64 14.42
N VAL A 350 15.31 -1.58 14.20
CA VAL A 350 15.11 -0.66 13.06
C VAL A 350 15.49 -1.33 11.75
N GLU A 351 16.62 -2.06 11.71
CA GLU A 351 17.01 -2.85 10.54
C GLU A 351 16.01 -3.96 10.26
N GLN A 352 15.54 -4.65 11.30
CA GLN A 352 14.48 -5.66 11.16
C GLN A 352 13.17 -5.04 10.65
N ALA A 353 12.77 -3.87 11.15
CA ALA A 353 11.56 -3.18 10.69
C ALA A 353 11.70 -2.66 9.25
N ALA A 354 12.88 -2.13 8.89
CA ALA A 354 13.18 -1.68 7.53
C ALA A 354 13.21 -2.85 6.55
N GLU A 355 13.80 -3.99 6.95
CA GLU A 355 13.84 -5.19 6.15
C GLU A 355 12.44 -5.82 6.02
N ALA A 356 11.63 -5.79 7.10
CA ALA A 356 10.22 -6.20 7.05
C ALA A 356 9.40 -5.30 6.13
N LEU A 357 9.62 -3.98 6.15
CA LEU A 357 8.96 -3.02 5.25
C LEU A 357 9.39 -3.22 3.80
N ARG A 358 10.69 -3.41 3.52
CA ARG A 358 11.16 -3.76 2.17
C ARG A 358 10.55 -5.07 1.69
N GLY A 359 10.50 -6.07 2.57
CA GLY A 359 9.83 -7.36 2.31
C GLY A 359 8.35 -7.15 1.97
N GLN A 360 7.61 -6.34 2.73
CA GLN A 360 6.21 -6.03 2.45
C GLN A 360 6.01 -5.27 1.13
N VAL A 361 6.84 -4.27 0.84
CA VAL A 361 6.78 -3.51 -0.42
C VAL A 361 7.08 -4.42 -1.61
N ARG A 362 8.10 -5.28 -1.49
CA ARG A 362 8.43 -6.29 -2.50
C ARG A 362 7.30 -7.30 -2.68
N GLY A 363 6.72 -7.77 -1.58
CA GLY A 363 5.57 -8.67 -1.58
C GLY A 363 4.35 -8.07 -2.28
N LEU A 364 4.03 -6.81 -2.00
CA LEU A 364 2.98 -6.05 -2.69
C LEU A 364 3.27 -5.92 -4.19
N HIS A 365 4.52 -5.65 -4.58
CA HIS A 365 4.91 -5.57 -5.97
C HIS A 365 4.71 -6.90 -6.70
N VAL A 366 5.15 -8.02 -6.11
CA VAL A 366 4.95 -9.37 -6.68
C VAL A 366 3.47 -9.74 -6.76
N GLN A 367 2.68 -9.43 -5.73
CA GLN A 367 1.23 -9.67 -5.74
C GLN A 367 0.53 -8.90 -6.86
N HIS A 368 1.03 -7.71 -7.23
CA HIS A 368 0.53 -6.97 -8.39
C HIS A 368 0.94 -7.58 -9.74
N LEU A 369 2.08 -8.28 -9.80
CA LEU A 369 2.53 -8.99 -11.01
C LEU A 369 1.78 -10.31 -11.21
N LEU A 370 1.43 -10.99 -10.12
CA LEU A 370 0.66 -12.23 -10.14
C LEU A 370 -0.81 -11.91 -10.42
N THR A 371 -1.27 -12.26 -11.62
CA THR A 371 -2.69 -12.14 -11.97
C THR A 371 -3.39 -13.45 -11.60
N PRO A 372 -4.25 -13.49 -10.55
CA PRO A 372 -5.00 -14.68 -10.20
C PRO A 372 -6.03 -14.97 -11.31
N THR A 373 -6.05 -16.21 -11.78
CA THR A 373 -7.04 -16.70 -12.72
C THR A 373 -8.19 -17.30 -11.93
N LYS A 374 -9.42 -16.85 -12.19
CA LYS A 374 -10.61 -17.32 -11.47
C LYS A 374 -10.99 -18.72 -11.95
N VAL A 375 -10.31 -19.73 -11.42
CA VAL A 375 -10.63 -21.14 -11.68
C VAL A 375 -11.70 -21.61 -10.70
N ILE A 376 -12.52 -22.58 -11.12
CA ILE A 376 -13.62 -23.15 -10.30
C ILE A 376 -13.07 -23.89 -9.07
N ASP A 377 -11.87 -24.46 -9.19
CA ASP A 377 -11.20 -25.22 -8.14
C ASP A 377 -9.95 -24.47 -7.64
N ARG A 378 -9.76 -24.45 -6.31
CA ARG A 378 -8.58 -23.84 -5.67
C ARG A 378 -7.38 -24.80 -5.63
N ASP A 379 -7.61 -26.07 -5.90
CA ASP A 379 -6.57 -27.10 -5.92
C ASP A 379 -6.15 -27.38 -7.37
N ALA A 380 -5.52 -26.40 -8.04
CA ALA A 380 -4.87 -26.66 -9.31
C ALA A 380 -3.74 -27.69 -9.11
N MET A 381 -3.73 -28.76 -9.89
CA MET A 381 -2.88 -29.94 -9.68
C MET A 381 -1.88 -30.18 -10.81
N ALA A 382 -2.30 -29.97 -12.05
CA ALA A 382 -1.45 -30.18 -13.23
C ALA A 382 -1.74 -29.11 -14.28
N LEU A 383 -0.72 -28.78 -15.07
CA LEU A 383 -0.78 -27.82 -16.17
C LEU A 383 -0.18 -28.44 -17.43
N GLN A 384 -0.81 -28.19 -18.58
CA GLN A 384 -0.26 -28.55 -19.89
C GLN A 384 -0.51 -27.36 -20.83
N VAL A 385 0.50 -27.03 -21.64
CA VAL A 385 0.42 -25.97 -22.64
C VAL A 385 0.63 -26.61 -24.01
N GLN A 386 -0.28 -26.30 -24.93
CA GLN A 386 -0.19 -26.73 -26.32
C GLN A 386 0.65 -25.75 -27.15
N ALA A 387 1.13 -26.19 -28.31
CA ALA A 387 2.00 -25.39 -29.18
C ALA A 387 1.33 -24.13 -29.74
N ASP A 388 0.00 -24.09 -29.78
CA ASP A 388 -0.84 -22.96 -30.17
C ASP A 388 -1.04 -21.93 -29.03
N GLY A 389 -0.47 -22.17 -27.85
CA GLY A 389 -0.56 -21.30 -26.68
C GLY A 389 -1.79 -21.55 -25.80
N VAL A 390 -2.60 -22.57 -26.11
CA VAL A 390 -3.74 -22.95 -25.26
C VAL A 390 -3.24 -23.60 -23.97
N VAL A 391 -3.73 -23.10 -22.84
CA VAL A 391 -3.33 -23.57 -21.51
C VAL A 391 -4.46 -24.39 -20.91
N TRP A 392 -4.14 -25.62 -20.52
CA TRP A 392 -5.04 -26.50 -19.81
C TRP A 392 -4.63 -26.61 -18.35
N ALA A 393 -5.62 -26.50 -17.46
CA ALA A 393 -5.41 -26.63 -16.03
C ALA A 393 -6.37 -27.63 -15.42
N LEU A 394 -5.80 -28.63 -14.76
CA LEU A 394 -6.52 -29.65 -14.02
C LEU A 394 -6.59 -29.25 -12.55
N GLY A 395 -7.80 -29.10 -12.03
CA GLY A 395 -8.09 -29.06 -10.61
C GLY A 395 -8.36 -30.44 -10.04
N LYS A 396 -8.66 -30.53 -8.74
CA LYS A 396 -9.04 -31.78 -8.09
C LYS A 396 -10.31 -32.39 -8.68
N TYR A 397 -11.28 -31.55 -9.05
CA TYR A 397 -12.58 -31.99 -9.61
C TYR A 397 -13.03 -31.21 -10.85
N ALA A 398 -12.17 -30.36 -11.40
CA ALA A 398 -12.47 -29.58 -12.61
C ALA A 398 -11.34 -29.67 -13.63
N LEU A 399 -11.67 -29.59 -14.92
CA LEU A 399 -10.73 -29.38 -16.00
C LEU A 399 -11.13 -28.12 -16.75
N VAL A 400 -10.21 -27.17 -16.86
CA VAL A 400 -10.42 -25.92 -17.57
C VAL A 400 -9.43 -25.76 -18.71
N ARG A 401 -9.91 -25.13 -19.77
CA ARG A 401 -9.16 -24.72 -20.95
C ARG A 401 -9.13 -23.21 -20.99
N ILE A 402 -7.96 -22.63 -21.22
CA ILE A 402 -7.73 -21.20 -21.16
C ILE A 402 -7.08 -20.74 -22.47
N GLU A 403 -7.75 -19.80 -23.14
CA GLU A 403 -7.29 -19.19 -24.39
C GLU A 403 -7.24 -17.68 -24.22
N GLY A 404 -6.04 -17.12 -24.13
CA GLY A 404 -5.87 -15.70 -23.79
C GLY A 404 -6.49 -15.38 -22.43
N ASP A 405 -7.60 -14.65 -22.44
CA ASP A 405 -8.36 -14.29 -21.23
C ASP A 405 -9.66 -15.08 -21.07
N GLU A 406 -10.05 -15.88 -22.06
CA GLU A 406 -11.24 -16.71 -22.00
C GLU A 406 -10.95 -18.02 -21.26
N LEU A 407 -11.73 -18.28 -20.21
CA LEU A 407 -11.71 -19.53 -19.48
C LEU A 407 -12.96 -20.32 -19.82
N ARG A 408 -12.77 -21.51 -20.38
CA ARG A 408 -13.83 -22.48 -20.64
C ARG A 408 -13.67 -23.70 -19.75
N THR A 409 -14.71 -24.01 -18.99
CA THR A 409 -14.77 -25.25 -18.22
C THR A 409 -15.15 -26.40 -19.14
N VAL A 410 -14.29 -27.40 -19.21
CA VAL A 410 -14.50 -28.61 -20.03
C VAL A 410 -15.15 -29.70 -19.19
N LEU A 411 -14.75 -29.79 -17.93
CA LEU A 411 -15.34 -30.70 -16.95
C LEU A 411 -15.54 -29.93 -15.65
N ASP A 412 -16.78 -29.74 -15.24
CA ASP A 412 -17.10 -29.11 -13.96
C ASP A 412 -17.32 -30.16 -12.84
N PRO A 413 -17.18 -29.77 -11.56
CA PRO A 413 -17.33 -30.71 -10.45
C PRO A 413 -18.71 -31.35 -10.31
N GLN A 414 -19.78 -30.69 -10.75
CA GLN A 414 -21.14 -31.22 -10.67
C GLN A 414 -21.37 -32.30 -11.72
N ILE A 415 -21.00 -32.01 -12.98
CA ILE A 415 -21.02 -32.97 -14.09
C ILE A 415 -20.12 -34.15 -13.76
N TYR A 416 -18.91 -33.91 -13.25
CA TYR A 416 -17.99 -34.96 -12.84
C TYR A 416 -18.63 -35.88 -11.78
N ARG A 417 -19.21 -35.32 -10.72
CA ARG A 417 -19.88 -36.11 -9.66
C ARG A 417 -21.12 -36.84 -10.13
N ALA A 418 -21.96 -36.20 -10.95
CA ALA A 418 -23.20 -36.77 -11.44
C ALA A 418 -22.93 -37.92 -12.41
N ARG A 419 -21.92 -37.76 -13.28
CA ARG A 419 -21.58 -38.76 -14.30
C ARG A 419 -20.89 -40.00 -13.74
N PHE A 420 -20.23 -39.88 -12.58
CA PHE A 420 -19.50 -40.97 -11.94
C PHE A 420 -20.11 -41.40 -10.57
N GLU A 421 -21.44 -41.27 -10.42
CA GLU A 421 -22.28 -41.87 -9.37
C GLU A 421 -21.72 -41.77 -7.93
N GLY A 422 -21.49 -40.55 -7.46
CA GLY A 422 -21.25 -40.28 -6.03
C GLY A 422 -19.93 -40.77 -5.44
N ARG A 423 -19.06 -41.43 -6.23
CA ARG A 423 -17.69 -41.82 -5.87
C ARG A 423 -16.64 -41.15 -6.77
N ALA A 424 -16.81 -39.86 -7.01
CA ALA A 424 -15.88 -39.07 -7.81
C ALA A 424 -14.53 -38.89 -7.08
N ASP A 425 -13.48 -39.54 -7.56
CA ASP A 425 -12.13 -39.38 -7.02
C ASP A 425 -11.47 -38.09 -7.50
N ALA A 426 -10.53 -37.61 -6.68
CA ALA A 426 -9.64 -36.55 -7.09
C ALA A 426 -8.88 -36.93 -8.37
N MET A 427 -8.90 -36.04 -9.36
CA MET A 427 -8.05 -36.16 -10.54
C MET A 427 -6.59 -35.90 -10.15
N SER A 428 -5.64 -36.55 -10.83
CA SER A 428 -4.20 -36.45 -10.51
C SER A 428 -3.37 -35.92 -11.66
N THR A 429 -3.69 -36.32 -12.89
CA THR A 429 -2.93 -36.00 -14.09
C THR A 429 -3.83 -36.04 -15.31
N PHE A 430 -3.43 -35.38 -16.38
CA PHE A 430 -4.16 -35.37 -17.64
C PHE A 430 -3.19 -35.28 -18.81
N LEU A 431 -3.67 -35.70 -19.98
CA LEU A 431 -2.96 -35.56 -21.23
C LEU A 431 -3.95 -35.12 -22.32
N VAL A 432 -3.64 -34.00 -22.95
CA VAL A 432 -4.30 -33.55 -24.18
C VAL A 432 -3.60 -34.21 -25.36
N GLY A 433 -4.34 -35.03 -26.11
CA GLY A 433 -3.86 -35.67 -27.33
C GLY A 433 -4.16 -34.84 -28.59
N ASP A 434 -4.00 -35.45 -29.76
CA ASP A 434 -4.36 -34.83 -31.04
C ASP A 434 -5.90 -34.81 -31.23
N GLY A 435 -6.44 -33.65 -31.62
CA GLY A 435 -7.90 -33.43 -31.76
C GLY A 435 -8.61 -33.12 -30.44
N ASP A 436 -9.88 -33.54 -30.31
CA ASP A 436 -10.70 -33.37 -29.09
C ASP A 436 -10.46 -34.49 -28.03
N GLU A 437 -9.30 -35.14 -28.09
CA GLU A 437 -8.94 -36.29 -27.25
C GLU A 437 -8.32 -35.86 -25.93
N LEU A 438 -8.94 -36.24 -24.80
CA LEU A 438 -8.41 -35.98 -23.46
C LEU A 438 -8.34 -37.27 -22.66
N TRP A 439 -7.20 -37.48 -22.00
CA TRP A 439 -6.99 -38.57 -21.06
C TRP A 439 -6.87 -38.01 -19.66
N LEU A 440 -7.53 -38.62 -18.68
CA LEU A 440 -7.47 -38.24 -17.28
C LEU A 440 -7.16 -39.43 -16.40
N GLY A 441 -6.24 -39.24 -15.46
CA GLY A 441 -5.97 -40.18 -14.39
C GLY A 441 -6.48 -39.69 -13.04
N THR A 442 -6.85 -40.63 -12.16
CA THR A 442 -7.31 -40.32 -10.79
C THR A 442 -6.37 -40.86 -9.71
N TRP A 443 -6.61 -40.44 -8.46
CA TRP A 443 -5.85 -40.86 -7.29
C TRP A 443 -6.02 -42.34 -6.91
N TYR A 444 -7.04 -43.02 -7.44
CA TYR A 444 -7.31 -44.44 -7.18
C TYR A 444 -7.39 -45.26 -8.47
N GLY A 445 -6.65 -44.86 -9.50
CA GLY A 445 -6.39 -45.76 -10.65
C GLY A 445 -7.41 -45.73 -11.76
N GLU A 446 -8.36 -44.80 -11.75
CA GLU A 446 -9.36 -44.69 -12.80
C GLU A 446 -8.76 -43.92 -13.97
N LEU A 447 -8.78 -44.54 -15.16
CA LEU A 447 -8.41 -43.90 -16.42
C LEU A 447 -9.70 -43.50 -17.15
N LEU A 448 -9.86 -42.21 -17.41
CA LEU A 448 -10.98 -41.64 -18.15
C LEU A 448 -10.48 -41.13 -19.49
N TYR A 449 -11.34 -41.23 -20.50
CA TYR A 449 -11.07 -40.79 -21.86
C TYR A 449 -12.24 -39.96 -22.38
N HIS A 450 -11.92 -38.84 -23.02
CA HIS A 450 -12.87 -37.98 -23.70
C HIS A 450 -12.61 -38.00 -25.19
N ARG A 451 -13.66 -38.25 -25.97
CA ARG A 451 -13.65 -38.11 -27.42
C ARG A 451 -15.03 -37.69 -27.90
N ALA A 452 -15.10 -36.81 -28.90
CA ALA A 452 -16.35 -36.38 -29.54
C ALA A 452 -17.43 -35.89 -28.53
N GLY A 453 -17.01 -35.17 -27.48
CA GLY A 453 -17.92 -34.60 -26.48
C GLY A 453 -18.41 -35.58 -25.41
N GLN A 454 -17.92 -36.82 -25.39
CA GLN A 454 -18.34 -37.85 -24.43
C GLN A 454 -17.16 -38.36 -23.60
N TRP A 455 -17.36 -38.38 -22.28
CA TRP A 455 -16.46 -39.04 -21.33
C TRP A 455 -16.83 -40.51 -21.17
N VAL A 456 -15.81 -41.37 -21.30
CA VAL A 456 -15.87 -42.83 -21.12
C VAL A 456 -14.86 -43.23 -20.05
N ARG A 457 -15.27 -44.16 -19.18
CA ARG A 457 -14.38 -44.76 -18.18
C ARG A 457 -13.77 -46.03 -18.77
N LEU A 458 -12.44 -46.06 -18.88
CA LEU A 458 -11.70 -47.16 -19.51
C LEU A 458 -11.19 -48.21 -18.51
N SER A 459 -11.03 -47.82 -17.23
CA SER A 459 -10.61 -48.72 -16.15
C SER A 459 -11.47 -48.53 -14.90
N ALA A 460 -11.87 -49.64 -14.26
CA ALA A 460 -12.55 -49.65 -12.96
C ALA A 460 -11.53 -49.68 -11.80
N ARG A 461 -11.89 -49.22 -10.59
CA ARG A 461 -11.00 -49.27 -9.40
C ARG A 461 -10.55 -50.69 -9.03
N GLU A 462 -11.31 -51.69 -9.46
CA GLU A 462 -11.05 -53.12 -9.21
C GLU A 462 -10.26 -53.79 -10.37
N ALA A 463 -9.82 -53.00 -11.36
CA ALA A 463 -8.95 -53.39 -12.48
C ALA A 463 -7.54 -52.75 -12.30
N PRO A 464 -6.50 -53.19 -13.02
CA PRO A 464 -5.12 -53.33 -12.50
C PRO A 464 -4.39 -52.07 -12.01
N LEU A 465 -4.94 -50.89 -12.27
CA LEU A 465 -4.33 -49.58 -11.99
C LEU A 465 -4.60 -49.06 -10.58
N GLY A 466 -5.10 -49.87 -9.64
CA GLY A 466 -5.75 -49.49 -8.36
C GLY A 466 -5.05 -48.49 -7.40
N ARG A 467 -3.94 -47.87 -7.80
CA ARG A 467 -3.25 -46.76 -7.13
C ARG A 467 -3.25 -45.50 -8.00
N ARG A 468 -2.71 -44.40 -7.45
CA ARG A 468 -2.67 -43.10 -8.12
C ARG A 468 -1.97 -43.18 -9.48
N ILE A 469 -2.65 -42.69 -10.52
CA ILE A 469 -2.04 -42.43 -11.83
C ILE A 469 -1.26 -41.10 -11.71
N GLU A 470 0.02 -41.11 -12.06
CA GLU A 470 0.92 -39.96 -11.88
C GLU A 470 1.36 -39.35 -13.21
N ALA A 471 1.52 -40.18 -14.25
CA ALA A 471 2.01 -39.73 -15.55
C ALA A 471 1.24 -40.40 -16.71
N LEU A 472 1.02 -39.64 -17.77
CA LEU A 472 0.42 -40.09 -19.03
C LEU A 472 1.28 -39.61 -20.18
N LEU A 473 1.56 -40.46 -21.16
CA LEU A 473 2.30 -40.10 -22.36
C LEU A 473 1.81 -40.93 -23.54
N ILE A 474 1.54 -40.30 -24.69
CA ILE A 474 1.28 -41.03 -25.93
C ILE A 474 2.62 -41.22 -26.65
N HIS A 475 2.96 -42.48 -26.95
CA HIS A 475 4.18 -42.83 -27.67
C HIS A 475 3.87 -43.91 -28.70
N ALA A 476 4.26 -43.69 -29.96
CA ALA A 476 4.03 -44.62 -31.08
C ALA A 476 2.55 -45.08 -31.24
N GLY A 477 1.59 -44.19 -30.91
CA GLY A 477 0.15 -44.49 -31.00
C GLY A 477 -0.41 -45.30 -29.82
N GLU A 478 0.41 -45.60 -28.81
CA GLU A 478 0.00 -46.25 -27.56
C GLU A 478 0.02 -45.25 -26.41
N LEU A 479 -0.89 -45.40 -25.44
CA LEU A 479 -0.88 -44.60 -24.23
C LEU A 479 -0.10 -45.34 -23.14
N LEU A 480 0.98 -44.71 -22.67
CA LEU A 480 1.72 -45.12 -21.50
C LEU A 480 1.11 -44.47 -20.25
N VAL A 481 0.84 -45.29 -19.23
CA VAL A 481 0.20 -44.90 -17.97
C VAL A 481 1.15 -45.26 -16.83
N GLY A 482 1.79 -44.25 -16.26
CA GLY A 482 2.64 -44.39 -15.08
C GLY A 482 1.85 -44.12 -13.80
N GLY A 483 2.04 -44.95 -12.78
CA GLY A 483 1.42 -44.74 -11.48
C GLY A 483 2.06 -45.51 -10.34
N GLY A 484 1.34 -45.61 -9.24
CA GLY A 484 1.75 -46.32 -8.02
C GLY A 484 1.95 -47.83 -8.15
N ASP A 485 1.59 -48.42 -9.30
CA ASP A 485 1.72 -49.84 -9.65
C ASP A 485 2.67 -50.07 -10.84
N GLY A 486 3.58 -49.12 -11.08
CA GLY A 486 4.56 -49.16 -12.17
C GLY A 486 4.04 -48.57 -13.48
N LEU A 487 4.53 -49.11 -14.61
CA LEU A 487 4.17 -48.65 -15.95
C LEU A 487 3.19 -49.60 -16.63
N TRP A 488 2.15 -49.04 -17.23
CA TRP A 488 1.14 -49.74 -18.00
C TRP A 488 1.08 -49.19 -19.43
N ARG A 489 0.72 -50.06 -20.36
CA ARG A 489 0.48 -49.72 -21.76
C ARG A 489 -0.99 -49.97 -22.07
N TYR A 490 -1.67 -48.94 -22.55
CA TYR A 490 -3.02 -49.01 -23.07
C TYR A 490 -2.95 -48.99 -24.61
N ARG A 491 -3.42 -50.07 -25.22
CA ARG A 491 -3.45 -50.26 -26.68
C ARG A 491 -4.79 -49.79 -27.25
N THR A 492 -4.80 -49.43 -28.52
CA THR A 492 -5.99 -48.97 -29.26
C THR A 492 -7.12 -50.00 -29.35
N ASP A 493 -6.83 -51.28 -29.08
CA ASP A 493 -7.80 -52.37 -28.97
C ASP A 493 -8.54 -52.42 -27.61
N GLY A 494 -8.20 -51.49 -26.70
CA GLY A 494 -8.77 -51.40 -25.36
C GLY A 494 -8.05 -52.23 -24.29
N GLY A 495 -6.99 -52.97 -24.66
CA GLY A 495 -6.23 -53.79 -23.73
C GLY A 495 -5.24 -52.98 -22.89
N LEU A 496 -5.24 -53.22 -21.58
CA LEU A 496 -4.26 -52.68 -20.64
C LEU A 496 -3.27 -53.78 -20.22
N THR A 497 -1.97 -53.57 -20.47
CA THR A 497 -0.90 -54.54 -20.13
C THR A 497 0.20 -53.89 -19.31
N GLN A 498 0.65 -54.55 -18.24
CA GLN A 498 1.76 -54.06 -17.43
C GLN A 498 3.09 -54.23 -18.16
N VAL A 499 3.95 -53.22 -18.10
CA VAL A 499 5.31 -53.27 -18.64
C VAL A 499 6.24 -53.80 -17.55
N ALA A 500 6.23 -55.12 -17.34
CA ALA A 500 7.03 -55.78 -16.29
C ALA A 500 8.55 -55.56 -16.45
N GLU A 501 9.02 -55.30 -17.68
CA GLU A 501 10.44 -55.06 -18.01
C GLU A 501 11.08 -53.90 -17.25
N LEU A 502 10.31 -52.89 -16.81
CA LEU A 502 10.87 -51.80 -16.00
C LEU A 502 11.37 -52.28 -14.63
N GLY A 503 10.72 -53.29 -14.04
CA GLY A 503 11.07 -53.80 -12.71
C GLY A 503 10.94 -52.80 -11.56
N THR A 504 10.21 -51.69 -11.74
CA THR A 504 9.95 -50.69 -10.67
C THR A 504 8.49 -50.73 -10.21
N SER A 505 8.30 -50.50 -8.91
CA SER A 505 6.99 -50.50 -8.27
C SER A 505 6.19 -49.21 -8.48
N GLN A 506 6.82 -48.13 -8.94
CA GLN A 506 6.17 -46.84 -9.14
C GLN A 506 6.82 -46.11 -10.31
N VAL A 507 5.98 -45.51 -11.17
CA VAL A 507 6.41 -44.57 -12.21
C VAL A 507 5.67 -43.26 -12.02
N SER A 508 6.43 -42.20 -11.73
CA SER A 508 5.92 -40.90 -11.29
C SER A 508 6.02 -39.81 -12.36
N ALA A 509 6.87 -40.00 -13.37
CA ALA A 509 6.97 -39.08 -14.50
C ALA A 509 7.40 -39.81 -15.79
N LEU A 510 6.90 -39.33 -16.92
CA LEU A 510 7.20 -39.80 -18.27
C LEU A 510 7.54 -38.58 -19.14
N VAL A 511 8.55 -38.70 -20.01
CA VAL A 511 8.87 -37.67 -21.02
C VAL A 511 9.47 -38.32 -22.25
N ASP A 512 9.17 -37.78 -23.44
CA ASP A 512 9.85 -38.20 -24.66
C ASP A 512 11.36 -37.90 -24.60
N ASP A 513 12.17 -38.83 -25.09
CA ASP A 513 13.60 -38.61 -25.20
C ASP A 513 13.97 -37.75 -26.44
N GLY A 514 12.99 -37.53 -27.33
CA GLY A 514 13.06 -36.84 -28.62
C GLY A 514 14.03 -37.43 -29.64
N ALA A 515 14.47 -38.67 -29.43
CA ALA A 515 15.14 -39.53 -30.39
C ALA A 515 14.28 -40.78 -30.73
N GLY A 516 12.97 -40.71 -30.49
CA GLY A 516 12.01 -41.80 -30.74
C GLY A 516 11.88 -42.80 -29.59
N GLY A 517 12.36 -42.48 -28.39
CA GLY A 517 12.21 -43.24 -27.16
C GLY A 517 11.54 -42.43 -26.04
N VAL A 518 11.48 -43.02 -24.84
CA VAL A 518 10.80 -42.46 -23.66
C VAL A 518 11.66 -42.62 -22.43
N PHE A 519 11.73 -41.58 -21.59
CA PHE A 519 12.24 -41.69 -20.24
C PHE A 519 11.10 -41.91 -19.25
N ALA A 520 11.28 -42.88 -18.36
CA ALA A 520 10.38 -43.16 -17.24
C ALA A 520 11.12 -43.00 -15.92
N ALA A 521 10.65 -42.09 -15.08
CA ALA A 521 11.15 -41.91 -13.72
C ALA A 521 10.32 -42.76 -12.76
N GLY A 522 11.02 -43.55 -11.95
CA GLY A 522 10.41 -44.31 -10.88
C GLY A 522 11.06 -44.02 -9.53
N LYS A 523 10.66 -44.80 -8.52
CA LYS A 523 11.16 -44.66 -7.15
C LYS A 523 12.68 -44.81 -7.07
N ASP A 524 13.24 -45.72 -7.87
CA ASP A 524 14.62 -46.19 -7.72
C ASP A 524 15.55 -45.71 -8.85
N GLY A 525 15.08 -44.91 -9.81
CA GLY A 525 15.92 -44.43 -10.90
C GLY A 525 15.14 -43.94 -12.11
N VAL A 526 15.84 -43.86 -13.23
CA VAL A 526 15.28 -43.48 -14.53
C VAL A 526 15.58 -44.58 -15.54
N TRP A 527 14.57 -44.99 -16.28
CA TRP A 527 14.64 -45.95 -17.37
C TRP A 527 14.45 -45.22 -18.70
N ARG A 528 15.11 -45.71 -19.74
CA ARG A 528 14.98 -45.21 -21.11
C ARG A 528 14.53 -46.35 -22.01
N LEU A 529 13.48 -46.12 -22.78
CA LEU A 529 13.06 -46.97 -23.88
C LEU A 529 13.92 -46.67 -25.09
N ARG A 530 14.70 -47.64 -25.55
CA ARG A 530 15.46 -47.60 -26.81
C ARG A 530 15.29 -48.92 -27.54
N ASP A 531 15.09 -48.86 -28.86
CA ASP A 531 14.92 -50.04 -29.72
C ASP A 531 13.86 -51.02 -29.20
N GLY A 532 12.76 -50.49 -28.66
CA GLY A 532 11.65 -51.27 -28.10
C GLY A 532 11.94 -51.94 -26.75
N ARG A 533 13.10 -51.72 -26.13
CA ARG A 533 13.47 -52.30 -24.83
C ARG A 533 13.69 -51.24 -23.77
N TRP A 534 13.19 -51.49 -22.58
CA TRP A 534 13.47 -50.65 -21.41
C TRP A 534 14.85 -50.99 -20.83
N GLN A 535 15.69 -49.97 -20.71
CA GLN A 535 17.00 -50.08 -20.10
C GLN A 535 17.09 -49.09 -18.95
N ARG A 536 17.73 -49.51 -17.85
CA ARG A 536 18.01 -48.58 -16.76
C ARG A 536 19.08 -47.60 -17.21
N TRP A 537 18.72 -46.33 -17.25
CA TRP A 537 19.60 -45.25 -17.71
C TRP A 537 20.30 -44.56 -16.54
N TRP A 538 19.63 -44.46 -15.39
CA TRP A 538 20.23 -43.93 -14.17
C TRP A 538 19.79 -44.68 -12.90
N GLN A 539 20.73 -44.84 -11.95
CA GLN A 539 20.51 -45.52 -10.68
C GLN A 539 20.34 -44.51 -9.53
N GLY A 540 19.19 -44.58 -8.86
CA GLY A 540 18.69 -43.52 -7.97
C GLY A 540 19.16 -43.51 -6.52
N GLU A 541 20.32 -44.08 -6.21
CA GLU A 541 20.85 -44.10 -4.82
C GLU A 541 20.95 -42.71 -4.19
N GLN A 542 21.15 -41.68 -5.02
CA GLN A 542 21.27 -40.27 -4.62
C GLN A 542 19.94 -39.52 -4.54
N ALA A 543 18.84 -40.03 -5.14
CA ALA A 543 17.55 -39.33 -5.15
C ALA A 543 16.74 -39.50 -3.85
N ARG A 544 17.10 -40.45 -2.96
CA ARG A 544 16.53 -40.73 -1.62
C ARG A 544 15.09 -40.21 -1.40
N GLY A 545 14.14 -40.59 -2.25
CA GLY A 545 12.77 -40.08 -2.10
C GLY A 545 11.88 -40.06 -3.33
N GLY A 546 12.24 -40.70 -4.46
CA GLY A 546 11.40 -40.70 -5.66
C GLY A 546 11.50 -39.41 -6.48
N ILE A 547 11.30 -39.56 -7.78
CA ILE A 547 11.52 -38.52 -8.80
C ILE A 547 10.18 -38.00 -9.27
N GLY A 548 9.80 -36.80 -8.86
CA GLY A 548 8.47 -36.24 -9.09
C GLY A 548 8.32 -35.46 -10.40
N ALA A 549 9.41 -35.13 -11.09
CA ALA A 549 9.39 -34.38 -12.35
C ALA A 549 10.60 -34.71 -13.23
N LEU A 550 10.40 -34.70 -14.53
CA LEU A 550 11.44 -34.83 -15.56
C LEU A 550 11.37 -33.65 -16.52
N HIS A 551 12.52 -33.09 -16.87
CA HIS A 551 12.62 -32.10 -17.95
C HIS A 551 13.89 -32.34 -18.77
N ARG A 552 13.74 -32.48 -20.09
CA ARG A 552 14.85 -32.71 -21.01
C ARG A 552 15.61 -31.41 -21.28
N THR A 553 16.94 -31.47 -21.24
CA THR A 553 17.79 -30.34 -21.63
C THR A 553 18.05 -30.34 -23.13
N GLU A 554 18.46 -29.21 -23.70
CA GLU A 554 18.81 -29.11 -25.13
C GLU A 554 20.00 -30.00 -25.49
N ASP A 555 20.94 -30.16 -24.56
CA ASP A 555 22.12 -31.03 -24.70
C ASP A 555 21.78 -32.54 -24.54
N GLY A 556 20.51 -32.93 -24.57
CA GLY A 556 20.08 -34.33 -24.47
C GLY A 556 20.14 -34.94 -23.06
N GLY A 557 20.48 -34.14 -22.04
CA GLY A 557 20.46 -34.52 -20.63
C GLY A 557 19.08 -34.38 -19.98
N LEU A 558 19.04 -34.55 -18.65
CA LEU A 558 17.81 -34.51 -17.86
C LEU A 558 17.98 -33.70 -16.57
N LEU A 559 16.98 -32.86 -16.29
CA LEU A 559 16.71 -32.28 -14.99
C LEU A 559 15.69 -33.16 -14.27
N LEU A 560 16.05 -33.68 -13.09
CA LEU A 560 15.18 -34.50 -12.25
C LEU A 560 14.75 -33.72 -11.02
N GLY A 561 13.45 -33.53 -10.88
CA GLY A 561 12.87 -33.03 -9.64
C GLY A 561 12.73 -34.17 -8.65
N SER A 562 13.36 -34.08 -7.49
CA SER A 562 13.31 -35.10 -6.44
C SER A 562 12.83 -34.51 -5.12
N ASN A 563 12.55 -35.39 -4.15
CA ASN A 563 12.27 -34.96 -2.78
C ASN A 563 13.49 -34.44 -2.02
N VAL A 564 14.69 -34.51 -2.60
CA VAL A 564 15.96 -34.04 -1.99
C VAL A 564 16.62 -32.91 -2.79
N GLY A 565 15.95 -32.39 -3.82
CA GLY A 565 16.42 -31.28 -4.63
C GLY A 565 16.29 -31.53 -6.14
N LEU A 566 17.01 -30.73 -6.91
CA LEU A 566 17.11 -30.81 -8.37
C LEU A 566 18.41 -31.51 -8.77
N LEU A 567 18.32 -32.62 -9.49
CA LEU A 567 19.48 -33.34 -10.02
C LEU A 567 19.64 -33.01 -11.51
N VAL A 568 20.85 -32.68 -11.93
CA VAL A 568 21.18 -32.37 -13.32
C VAL A 568 22.06 -33.48 -13.88
N LEU A 569 21.58 -34.19 -14.89
CA LEU A 569 22.29 -35.28 -15.55
C LEU A 569 22.59 -34.93 -17.00
N ASP A 570 23.73 -35.40 -17.51
CA ASP A 570 24.06 -35.32 -18.93
C ASP A 570 23.33 -36.41 -19.75
N GLU A 571 23.55 -36.42 -21.06
CA GLU A 571 22.99 -37.39 -22.01
C GLU A 571 23.37 -38.86 -21.73
N THR A 572 24.46 -39.09 -20.99
CA THR A 572 24.96 -40.42 -20.62
C THR A 572 24.36 -40.94 -19.32
N GLY A 573 23.64 -40.09 -18.57
CA GLY A 573 23.11 -40.42 -17.26
C GLY A 573 24.09 -40.17 -16.13
N ARG A 574 25.17 -39.42 -16.37
CA ARG A 574 26.09 -39.02 -15.29
C ARG A 574 25.53 -37.80 -14.58
N LEU A 575 25.51 -37.85 -13.24
CA LEU A 575 25.16 -36.71 -12.41
C LEU A 575 26.23 -35.62 -12.54
N LEU A 576 25.83 -34.44 -13.02
CA LEU A 576 26.67 -33.26 -13.13
C LEU A 576 26.56 -32.37 -11.89
N ARG A 577 25.34 -32.11 -11.41
CA ARG A 577 25.07 -31.17 -10.31
C ARG A 577 23.88 -31.63 -9.46
N HIS A 578 23.94 -31.31 -8.17
CA HIS A 578 22.83 -31.45 -7.22
C HIS A 578 22.55 -30.08 -6.62
N GLU A 579 21.48 -29.47 -7.10
CA GLU A 579 21.05 -28.10 -6.78
C GLU A 579 19.78 -28.14 -5.92
N LEU A 580 19.46 -27.04 -5.25
CA LEU A 580 18.28 -26.93 -4.36
C LEU A 580 18.23 -28.06 -3.31
N GLN A 581 19.37 -28.38 -2.68
CA GLN A 581 19.46 -29.49 -1.74
C GLN A 581 18.54 -29.28 -0.53
N GLY A 582 17.78 -30.32 -0.18
CA GLY A 582 16.78 -30.26 0.90
C GLY A 582 15.41 -29.73 0.45
N GLU A 583 15.30 -29.21 -0.78
CA GLU A 583 14.03 -28.76 -1.33
C GLU A 583 13.30 -29.89 -2.05
N ARG A 584 11.99 -29.97 -1.84
CA ARG A 584 11.14 -30.92 -2.55
C ARG A 584 10.68 -30.33 -3.87
N VAL A 585 11.34 -30.74 -4.96
CA VAL A 585 11.04 -30.26 -6.31
C VAL A 585 9.84 -31.01 -6.89
N ARG A 586 8.83 -30.25 -7.33
CA ARG A 586 7.55 -30.79 -7.83
C ARG A 586 7.33 -30.65 -9.32
N ALA A 587 7.78 -29.55 -9.91
CA ALA A 587 7.65 -29.32 -11.34
C ALA A 587 8.81 -28.46 -11.84
N ILE A 588 9.15 -28.65 -13.11
CA ILE A 588 10.23 -27.96 -13.80
C ILE A 588 9.66 -27.47 -15.13
N ALA A 589 9.84 -26.19 -15.43
CA ALA A 589 9.42 -25.59 -16.69
C ALA A 589 10.53 -24.72 -17.27
N ARG A 590 10.65 -24.67 -18.59
CA ARG A 590 11.51 -23.71 -19.29
C ARG A 590 10.64 -22.61 -19.87
N VAL A 591 10.91 -21.36 -19.49
CA VAL A 591 10.15 -20.19 -19.95
C VAL A 591 11.14 -19.08 -20.28
N ALA A 592 11.07 -18.54 -21.51
CA ALA A 592 11.98 -17.49 -22.01
C ALA A 592 13.47 -17.83 -21.77
N ASP A 593 13.89 -19.04 -22.17
CA ASP A 593 15.24 -19.59 -22.01
C ASP A 593 15.76 -19.71 -20.57
N ARG A 594 14.85 -19.74 -19.60
CA ARG A 594 15.20 -19.91 -18.19
C ARG A 594 14.51 -21.11 -17.59
N VAL A 595 15.22 -21.79 -16.72
CA VAL A 595 14.68 -22.90 -15.94
C VAL A 595 13.99 -22.33 -14.70
N TRP A 596 12.72 -22.67 -14.57
CA TRP A 596 11.88 -22.40 -13.42
C TRP A 596 11.58 -23.71 -12.71
N VAL A 597 11.58 -23.68 -11.39
CA VAL A 597 11.37 -24.85 -10.54
C VAL A 597 10.34 -24.52 -9.47
N ALA A 598 9.33 -25.39 -9.35
CA ALA A 598 8.31 -25.32 -8.33
C ALA A 598 8.69 -26.24 -7.15
N GLY A 599 8.78 -25.67 -5.96
CA GLY A 599 8.95 -26.38 -4.70
C GLY A 599 7.62 -26.69 -4.02
N TRP A 600 7.59 -27.76 -3.21
CA TRP A 600 6.44 -28.09 -2.37
C TRP A 600 6.34 -27.21 -1.11
N ASP A 601 7.47 -26.81 -0.52
CA ASP A 601 7.51 -25.96 0.68
C ASP A 601 8.39 -24.71 0.50
N GLY A 602 9.16 -24.66 -0.59
CA GLY A 602 10.16 -23.64 -0.87
C GLY A 602 9.75 -22.53 -1.84
N GLY A 603 8.54 -22.63 -2.44
CA GLY A 603 8.05 -21.63 -3.39
C GLY A 603 8.58 -21.82 -4.82
N LEU A 604 8.81 -20.71 -5.52
CA LEU A 604 9.22 -20.67 -6.92
C LEU A 604 10.69 -20.31 -7.03
N TYR A 605 11.45 -21.11 -7.77
CA TYR A 605 12.86 -20.87 -8.04
C TYR A 605 13.09 -20.55 -9.52
N ALA A 606 14.00 -19.63 -9.80
CA ALA A 606 14.41 -19.29 -11.15
C ALA A 606 15.94 -19.32 -11.26
N TRP A 607 16.44 -19.99 -12.30
CA TRP A 607 17.88 -20.01 -12.58
C TRP A 607 18.29 -18.73 -13.33
N GLU A 608 19.22 -17.98 -12.75
CA GLU A 608 19.79 -16.78 -13.37
C GLU A 608 21.27 -16.65 -13.07
N GLN A 609 22.09 -16.53 -14.13
CA GLN A 609 23.53 -16.20 -14.02
C GLN A 609 24.31 -17.08 -13.01
N GLY A 610 24.05 -18.38 -13.01
CA GLY A 610 24.77 -19.32 -12.14
C GLY A 610 24.24 -19.44 -10.71
N ARG A 611 23.11 -18.80 -10.38
CA ARG A 611 22.46 -18.93 -9.07
C ARG A 611 20.95 -19.13 -9.18
N TRP A 612 20.37 -19.71 -8.13
CA TRP A 612 18.92 -19.78 -7.95
C TRP A 612 18.43 -18.52 -7.23
N LEU A 613 17.47 -17.83 -7.84
CA LEU A 613 16.64 -16.85 -7.17
C LEU A 613 15.41 -17.57 -6.60
N VAL A 614 14.95 -17.16 -5.42
CA VAL A 614 13.79 -17.74 -4.74
C VAL A 614 12.70 -16.68 -4.56
N LEU A 615 11.47 -17.09 -4.79
CA LEU A 615 10.28 -16.35 -4.45
C LEU A 615 9.43 -17.24 -3.54
N ASP A 616 9.12 -16.76 -2.34
CA ASP A 616 8.34 -17.45 -1.31
C ASP A 616 7.18 -16.55 -0.83
N GLU A 617 6.44 -16.98 0.18
CA GLU A 617 5.34 -16.23 0.80
C GLU A 617 5.79 -14.88 1.35
N ARG A 618 7.02 -14.79 1.86
CA ARG A 618 7.61 -13.52 2.34
C ARG A 618 7.90 -12.58 1.18
N GLY A 619 8.27 -13.13 0.03
CA GLY A 619 8.47 -12.43 -1.24
C GLY A 619 7.19 -12.08 -1.99
N GLY A 620 6.01 -12.52 -1.54
CA GLY A 620 4.71 -12.17 -2.10
C GLY A 620 3.96 -13.28 -2.83
N LEU A 621 4.46 -14.53 -2.83
CA LEU A 621 3.63 -15.66 -3.28
C LEU A 621 2.42 -15.84 -2.36
N PRO A 622 1.25 -16.25 -2.90
CA PRO A 622 0.09 -16.56 -2.07
C PRO A 622 0.32 -17.73 -1.10
N ARG A 623 1.08 -18.75 -1.56
CA ARG A 623 1.55 -19.89 -0.78
C ARG A 623 2.86 -20.44 -1.35
N ASN A 624 3.67 -21.07 -0.51
CA ASN A 624 4.90 -21.75 -0.95
C ASN A 624 4.64 -23.07 -1.68
N THR A 625 3.47 -23.68 -1.48
CA THR A 625 3.16 -25.00 -2.05
C THR A 625 2.70 -24.89 -3.49
N LEU A 626 3.64 -25.13 -4.41
CA LEU A 626 3.40 -25.12 -5.84
C LEU A 626 3.24 -26.55 -6.36
N SER A 627 2.13 -26.82 -7.03
CA SER A 627 1.78 -28.15 -7.55
C SER A 627 2.28 -28.36 -8.97
N ALA A 628 2.23 -27.32 -9.81
CA ALA A 628 2.66 -27.35 -11.20
C ALA A 628 3.03 -25.94 -11.69
N ILE A 629 3.92 -25.88 -12.68
CA ILE A 629 4.27 -24.67 -13.43
C ILE A 629 4.36 -24.99 -14.92
N ALA A 630 4.03 -24.02 -15.77
CA ALA A 630 4.17 -24.16 -17.21
C ALA A 630 4.42 -22.81 -17.89
N GLY A 631 5.16 -22.82 -19.01
CA GLY A 631 5.34 -21.66 -19.88
C GLY A 631 4.41 -21.73 -21.08
N ASP A 632 3.80 -20.61 -21.46
CA ASP A 632 2.89 -20.54 -22.62
C ASP A 632 3.58 -20.32 -23.97
N GLY A 633 4.92 -20.25 -24.00
CA GLY A 633 5.70 -19.90 -25.20
C GLY A 633 5.75 -18.41 -25.52
N ALA A 634 4.81 -17.60 -25.03
CA ALA A 634 4.80 -16.13 -25.14
C ALA A 634 5.60 -15.42 -24.02
N GLY A 635 6.17 -16.19 -23.09
CA GLY A 635 6.94 -15.69 -21.96
C GLY A 635 6.10 -15.47 -20.69
N THR A 636 4.86 -15.96 -20.66
CA THR A 636 4.06 -16.03 -19.44
C THR A 636 4.37 -17.33 -18.71
N LEU A 637 4.55 -17.21 -17.40
CA LEU A 637 4.62 -18.33 -16.49
C LEU A 637 3.26 -18.52 -15.81
N TRP A 638 2.71 -19.73 -15.94
CA TRP A 638 1.53 -20.20 -15.23
C TRP A 638 1.97 -20.98 -14.00
N ILE A 639 1.36 -20.67 -12.86
CA ILE A 639 1.73 -21.17 -11.54
C ILE A 639 0.48 -21.72 -10.86
N ALA A 640 0.42 -23.04 -10.69
CA ALA A 640 -0.60 -23.69 -9.89
C ALA A 640 -0.17 -23.70 -8.42
N VAL A 641 -0.90 -22.96 -7.60
CA VAL A 641 -0.65 -22.81 -6.17
C VAL A 641 -1.65 -23.65 -5.41
N TYR A 642 -1.17 -24.67 -4.70
CA TYR A 642 -2.04 -25.61 -4.00
C TYR A 642 -2.88 -24.89 -2.93
N GLY A 643 -4.21 -24.99 -3.03
CA GLY A 643 -5.16 -24.31 -2.15
C GLY A 643 -5.39 -22.82 -2.44
N ALA A 644 -4.68 -22.22 -3.41
CA ALA A 644 -4.86 -20.82 -3.81
C ALA A 644 -5.22 -20.63 -5.31
N GLY A 645 -5.32 -21.72 -6.07
CA GLY A 645 -5.76 -21.72 -7.47
C GLY A 645 -4.61 -21.54 -8.47
N LEU A 646 -4.93 -20.88 -9.59
CA LEU A 646 -4.01 -20.66 -10.70
C LEU A 646 -3.66 -19.18 -10.81
N SER A 647 -2.38 -18.87 -10.91
CA SER A 647 -1.87 -17.52 -11.17
C SER A 647 -1.04 -17.49 -12.44
N ARG A 648 -1.03 -16.36 -13.14
CA ARG A 648 -0.12 -16.14 -14.28
C ARG A 648 0.63 -14.82 -14.12
N ALA A 649 1.84 -14.76 -14.64
CA ALA A 649 2.64 -13.54 -14.69
C ALA A 649 3.68 -13.60 -15.81
N SER A 650 4.15 -12.43 -16.25
CA SER A 650 5.32 -12.37 -17.13
C SER A 650 6.54 -12.92 -16.40
N ALA A 651 7.21 -13.90 -17.01
CA ALA A 651 8.42 -14.50 -16.44
C ALA A 651 9.53 -13.45 -16.26
N ALA A 652 9.67 -12.51 -17.20
CA ALA A 652 10.65 -11.43 -17.12
C ALA A 652 10.35 -10.45 -15.97
N ALA A 653 9.08 -10.08 -15.78
CA ALA A 653 8.68 -9.18 -14.70
C ALA A 653 8.84 -9.83 -13.32
N LEU A 654 8.45 -11.10 -13.17
CA LEU A 654 8.68 -11.86 -11.95
C LEU A 654 10.17 -11.95 -11.61
N LEU A 655 10.99 -12.27 -12.61
CA LEU A 655 12.43 -12.37 -12.41
C LEU A 655 13.05 -11.03 -11.98
N ALA A 656 12.60 -9.90 -12.56
CA ALA A 656 13.05 -8.58 -12.15
C ALA A 656 12.68 -8.27 -10.69
N ALA A 657 11.52 -8.72 -10.22
CA ALA A 657 11.10 -8.58 -8.83
C ALA A 657 11.85 -9.53 -7.86
N MET A 658 12.38 -10.65 -8.37
CA MET A 658 13.17 -11.63 -7.61
C MET A 658 14.65 -11.24 -7.46
N ARG A 659 15.14 -10.27 -8.23
CA ARG A 659 16.42 -9.59 -7.97
C ARG A 659 16.28 -8.66 -6.78
#